data_AF-A0A836CGY9-F1
#
_entry.id   AF-A0A836CGY9-F1
#
_cell.length_a   1.000
_cell.length_b   1.000
_cell.length_c   1.000
_cell.angle_alpha   90.00
_cell.angle_beta   90.00
_cell.angle_gamma   90.00
#
_symmetry.space_group_name_H-M   'P 1'
#
loop_
_entity.id
_entity.type
_entity.pdbx_description
1 polymer ?
#
loop_
_entity_poly.entity_id
_entity_poly.type
_entity_poly.pdbx_seq_one_letter_code
_entity_poly.pdbx_strand_id
1 'polypeptide(L)'
;MAEVAAITLADDGLKKPIGDNADAEFSSSAFEALERDFQDVLSELVGDKSLERFRLEYEKLHRALRKSHDQEKRLIRKCRELNGEIVNNAAKVQTALKLSQEDQATIGSLRKEIEKAWTMVDMAHEKEVRAKETINQLKEEISNLSKLVKKGAGLSMGQETMVKELVKVRDELTQRTEEQAQTLRMFETQLSELSTAHTTLQDERDQQDARLADAHDTICAKDSEIAREQRRRERLDKELKDIRQRLDLKTTANDEMTQEVSAAAQCCIDAPARGTMEKYLHDYDALFGRTQKLSEDLDEQARRNAQLEADVAKAERATKARADDAQKLEGDIVQWERRLEREHKHTGKFKALYDASKAPLSEAQLEIRGLQAELDVFRHREEAHRKEEKSRATEDDVKEKDQIISSLEAELCSYKSEVARGRKDLARLEREREKFGEELSDARQMYMQALEDVKLREMRINELGKRVGEWEGKLKQQQQLYESVRSDRNLYSKSLIEAQDEIAEMKRKFKIMNHQIEQLKEEITAKDHALVKEHFDHQRADKQREHMRADTDRMRRLLEANDDVIHKQDAEVRRLAAMMRRMEEEALRQRKEYDQVINERDILGTQLIRRNDELALLYEKLKIQQSTLAKGEASYAQRMVDLRALRLKAQDLARDLALCKNSSNQVEELKREALHMRRDLLQEKTKVKALSEELENPMNVHRWRKLEGSDPAMFEMIQKVQTLQRRLIAKTEEVVERDLLLQEKQKLYVEIKAILARQPGPEVAEQLTVYQASLKEKTRQLKAMAAELNMSQAQVNEFNCGLAVTATPLQDVKRKYYEQKRRDQMLRELKDEDSITRAPAYQQAQAHAAAVKRFTGGGFAINP
;
A
#
# COMPACT_ATOMS: atom_id res chain seq x y z
N MET A 1 -9.71 -41.21 -0.41
CA MET A 1 -9.61 -40.76 1.00
C MET A 1 -9.45 -39.26 1.02
N ALA A 2 -10.54 -38.50 1.12
CA ALA A 2 -10.57 -37.05 1.35
C ALA A 2 -12.03 -36.61 1.49
N GLU A 3 -12.65 -36.86 2.64
CA GLU A 3 -14.02 -36.43 2.91
C GLU A 3 -13.97 -35.13 3.73
N VAL A 4 -14.19 -33.99 3.06
CA VAL A 4 -14.10 -32.66 3.68
C VAL A 4 -15.48 -32.29 4.22
N ALA A 5 -15.63 -32.31 5.54
CA ALA A 5 -16.85 -31.92 6.22
C ALA A 5 -17.12 -30.41 6.07
N ALA A 6 -18.00 -30.04 5.13
CA ALA A 6 -18.40 -28.66 4.91
C ALA A 6 -19.40 -28.19 5.99
N ILE A 7 -18.90 -27.49 7.01
CA ILE A 7 -19.75 -26.86 8.04
C ILE A 7 -20.39 -25.59 7.48
N THR A 8 -21.61 -25.72 6.95
CA THR A 8 -22.46 -24.59 6.57
C THR A 8 -23.23 -24.06 7.78
N LEU A 9 -22.66 -23.06 8.46
CA LEU A 9 -23.36 -22.30 9.50
C LEU A 9 -24.50 -21.47 8.88
N ALA A 10 -25.74 -21.92 9.08
CA ALA A 10 -26.93 -21.14 8.75
C ALA A 10 -27.13 -20.02 9.78
N ASP A 11 -26.94 -18.78 9.34
CA ASP A 11 -27.06 -17.56 10.14
C ASP A 11 -28.53 -17.09 10.22
N ASP A 12 -29.35 -17.78 11.02
CA ASP A 12 -30.62 -17.23 11.52
C ASP A 12 -31.16 -18.08 12.71
N GLY A 13 -31.44 -17.46 13.86
CA GLY A 13 -32.15 -18.14 14.96
C GLY A 13 -31.87 -17.70 16.40
N LEU A 14 -30.73 -17.10 16.72
CA LEU A 14 -30.36 -16.72 18.09
C LEU A 14 -30.99 -15.38 18.56
N LYS A 15 -32.34 -15.32 18.53
CA LYS A 15 -33.15 -14.25 19.14
C LYS A 15 -34.20 -14.78 20.11
N LYS A 16 -33.73 -15.44 21.17
CA LYS A 16 -34.42 -15.53 22.47
C LYS A 16 -33.39 -15.62 23.60
N PRO A 17 -33.23 -14.61 24.46
CA PRO A 17 -32.58 -14.83 25.75
C PRO A 17 -33.47 -15.75 26.59
N ILE A 18 -32.89 -16.80 27.16
CA ILE A 18 -33.55 -17.59 28.20
C ILE A 18 -33.55 -16.74 29.49
N GLY A 19 -34.53 -16.96 30.36
CA GLY A 19 -34.94 -16.04 31.43
C GLY A 19 -34.00 -15.87 32.61
N ASP A 20 -32.72 -16.26 32.51
CA ASP A 20 -31.73 -16.48 33.59
C ASP A 20 -31.44 -15.27 34.51
N ASN A 21 -32.03 -14.10 34.25
CA ASN A 21 -32.04 -12.97 35.19
C ASN A 21 -33.14 -13.09 36.25
N ALA A 22 -34.33 -13.57 35.90
CA ALA A 22 -35.47 -13.65 36.81
C ALA A 22 -35.17 -14.57 38.00
N ASP A 23 -34.65 -15.78 37.75
CA ASP A 23 -34.37 -16.77 38.80
C ASP A 23 -33.23 -16.32 39.74
N ALA A 24 -32.30 -15.51 39.24
CA ALA A 24 -31.18 -14.97 40.03
C ALA A 24 -31.61 -13.79 40.94
N GLU A 25 -32.58 -12.97 40.50
CA GLU A 25 -33.18 -11.94 41.35
C GLU A 25 -34.14 -12.57 42.38
N PHE A 26 -34.93 -13.56 41.95
CA PHE A 26 -35.86 -14.30 42.82
C PHE A 26 -35.13 -15.04 43.95
N SER A 27 -34.00 -15.69 43.67
CA SER A 27 -33.17 -16.36 44.70
C SER A 27 -32.49 -15.41 45.68
N SER A 28 -32.11 -14.18 45.27
CA SER A 28 -31.64 -13.16 46.23
C SER A 28 -32.78 -12.69 47.12
N SER A 29 -33.95 -12.39 46.55
CA SER A 29 -35.12 -11.94 47.33
C SER A 29 -35.61 -13.00 48.33
N ALA A 30 -35.52 -14.29 47.98
CA ALA A 30 -35.87 -15.38 48.88
C ALA A 30 -34.87 -15.51 50.05
N PHE A 31 -33.56 -15.35 49.77
CA PHE A 31 -32.54 -15.34 50.82
C PHE A 31 -32.67 -14.14 51.76
N GLU A 32 -32.99 -12.95 51.23
CA GLU A 32 -33.17 -11.72 52.02
C GLU A 32 -34.44 -11.72 52.89
N ALA A 33 -35.40 -12.62 52.64
CA ALA A 33 -36.50 -12.91 53.57
C ALA A 33 -36.01 -13.83 54.70
N LEU A 34 -35.38 -14.95 54.35
CA LEU A 34 -34.76 -15.89 55.29
C LEU A 34 -33.76 -15.22 56.25
N GLU A 35 -32.93 -14.30 55.78
CA GLU A 35 -31.97 -13.57 56.62
C GLU A 35 -32.66 -12.62 57.63
N ARG A 36 -33.94 -12.25 57.43
CA ARG A 36 -34.77 -11.54 58.44
C ARG A 36 -35.38 -12.53 59.42
N ASP A 37 -36.03 -13.59 58.95
CA ASP A 37 -36.62 -14.63 59.79
C ASP A 37 -35.58 -15.21 60.78
N PHE A 38 -34.34 -15.43 60.32
CA PHE A 38 -33.22 -15.83 61.16
C PHE A 38 -32.82 -14.78 62.21
N GLN A 39 -32.91 -13.48 61.90
CA GLN A 39 -32.60 -12.39 62.85
C GLN A 39 -33.71 -12.22 63.90
N ASP A 40 -34.98 -12.31 63.49
CA ASP A 40 -36.12 -12.19 64.39
C ASP A 40 -36.11 -13.35 65.41
N VAL A 41 -35.96 -14.60 64.96
CA VAL A 41 -35.81 -15.77 65.84
C VAL A 41 -34.57 -15.68 66.75
N LEU A 42 -33.45 -15.14 66.24
CA LEU A 42 -32.26 -14.89 67.08
C LEU A 42 -32.53 -13.82 68.16
N SER A 43 -33.40 -12.84 67.89
CA SER A 43 -33.77 -11.80 68.87
C SER A 43 -34.66 -12.34 70.00
N GLU A 44 -35.62 -13.21 69.68
CA GLU A 44 -36.46 -13.89 70.68
C GLU A 44 -35.60 -14.78 71.60
N LEU A 45 -34.64 -15.51 71.01
CA LEU A 45 -33.71 -16.39 71.72
C LEU A 45 -32.68 -15.68 72.62
N VAL A 46 -32.63 -14.35 72.66
CA VAL A 46 -31.80 -13.59 73.61
C VAL A 46 -32.47 -13.45 75.00
N GLY A 47 -33.78 -13.63 75.09
CA GLY A 47 -34.52 -13.47 76.36
C GLY A 47 -34.32 -14.60 77.37
N ASP A 48 -34.08 -15.84 76.92
CA ASP A 48 -34.07 -17.03 77.79
C ASP A 48 -32.70 -17.72 77.84
N LYS A 49 -32.05 -17.66 79.02
CA LYS A 49 -30.74 -18.27 79.29
C LYS A 49 -30.74 -19.81 79.19
N SER A 50 -31.89 -20.48 79.25
CA SER A 50 -31.97 -21.92 79.02
C SER A 50 -31.76 -22.29 77.55
N LEU A 51 -32.03 -21.36 76.62
CA LEU A 51 -31.95 -21.55 75.17
C LEU A 51 -30.64 -21.05 74.54
N GLU A 52 -29.75 -20.43 75.31
CA GLU A 52 -28.44 -19.90 74.86
C GLU A 52 -27.65 -20.91 74.00
N ARG A 53 -27.65 -22.20 74.40
CA ARG A 53 -26.98 -23.28 73.67
C ARG A 53 -27.64 -23.59 72.33
N PHE A 54 -28.96 -23.43 72.22
CA PHE A 54 -29.69 -23.57 70.96
C PHE A 54 -29.42 -22.37 70.05
N ARG A 55 -29.42 -21.14 70.61
CA ARG A 55 -29.06 -19.91 69.86
C ARG A 55 -27.67 -20.04 69.24
N LEU A 56 -26.68 -20.55 69.97
CA LEU A 56 -25.31 -20.75 69.46
C LEU A 56 -25.21 -21.75 68.30
N GLU A 57 -26.02 -22.81 68.26
CA GLU A 57 -26.06 -23.72 67.10
C GLU A 57 -26.87 -23.12 65.93
N TYR A 58 -27.94 -22.36 66.22
CA TYR A 58 -28.73 -21.66 65.21
C TYR A 58 -27.93 -20.53 64.52
N GLU A 59 -27.11 -19.79 65.29
CA GLU A 59 -26.14 -18.82 64.76
C GLU A 59 -25.09 -19.47 63.85
N LYS A 60 -24.64 -20.69 64.16
CA LYS A 60 -23.71 -21.44 63.28
C LYS A 60 -24.40 -21.88 61.99
N LEU A 61 -25.65 -22.35 62.08
CA LEU A 61 -26.45 -22.74 60.92
C LEU A 61 -26.65 -21.55 59.98
N HIS A 62 -27.03 -20.38 60.53
CA HIS A 62 -27.15 -19.14 59.76
C HIS A 62 -25.82 -18.75 59.09
N ARG A 63 -24.71 -18.78 59.84
CA ARG A 63 -23.36 -18.50 59.29
C ARG A 63 -22.95 -19.48 58.18
N ALA A 64 -23.34 -20.76 58.27
CA ALA A 64 -23.08 -21.76 57.24
C ALA A 64 -23.95 -21.52 55.98
N LEU A 65 -25.24 -21.26 56.16
CA LEU A 65 -26.19 -20.95 55.08
C LEU A 65 -25.74 -19.70 54.29
N ARG A 66 -25.42 -18.62 55.00
CA ARG A 66 -24.90 -17.37 54.44
C ARG A 66 -23.61 -17.57 53.64
N LYS A 67 -22.67 -18.35 54.19
CA LYS A 67 -21.42 -18.73 53.49
C LYS A 67 -21.68 -19.55 52.22
N SER A 68 -22.69 -20.43 52.23
CA SER A 68 -23.09 -21.20 51.05
C SER A 68 -23.67 -20.29 49.96
N HIS A 69 -24.56 -19.37 50.33
CA HIS A 69 -25.16 -18.41 49.40
C HIS A 69 -24.12 -17.42 48.83
N ASP A 70 -23.14 -16.99 49.64
CA ASP A 70 -21.98 -16.21 49.18
C ASP A 70 -21.09 -16.97 48.19
N GLN A 71 -21.02 -18.31 48.28
CA GLN A 71 -20.30 -19.16 47.34
C GLN A 71 -21.11 -19.38 46.05
N GLU A 72 -22.41 -19.62 46.18
CA GLU A 72 -23.37 -19.71 45.07
C GLU A 72 -23.40 -18.41 44.23
N LYS A 73 -23.54 -17.25 44.87
CA LYS A 73 -23.48 -15.92 44.22
C LYS A 73 -22.13 -15.62 43.54
N ARG A 74 -21.05 -16.34 43.88
CA ARG A 74 -19.76 -16.29 43.17
C ARG A 74 -19.73 -17.28 42.00
N LEU A 75 -20.24 -18.50 42.18
CA LEU A 75 -20.36 -19.49 41.12
C LEU A 75 -21.26 -19.02 39.98
N ILE A 76 -22.44 -18.44 40.28
CA ILE A 76 -23.35 -17.87 39.27
C ILE A 76 -22.66 -16.75 38.48
N ARG A 77 -21.89 -15.87 39.15
CA ARG A 77 -21.06 -14.86 38.47
C ARG A 77 -19.99 -15.51 37.57
N LYS A 78 -19.26 -16.52 38.08
CA LYS A 78 -18.25 -17.24 37.30
C LYS A 78 -18.85 -17.96 36.08
N CYS A 79 -20.05 -18.53 36.19
CA CYS A 79 -20.78 -19.12 35.07
C CYS A 79 -21.22 -18.07 34.04
N ARG A 80 -21.69 -16.90 34.48
CA ARG A 80 -22.05 -15.78 33.58
C ARG A 80 -20.82 -15.20 32.87
N GLU A 81 -19.69 -15.05 33.57
CA GLU A 81 -18.39 -14.67 33.00
C GLU A 81 -17.95 -15.67 31.92
N LEU A 82 -17.88 -16.96 32.27
CA LEU A 82 -17.48 -18.04 31.35
C LEU A 82 -18.42 -18.17 30.15
N ASN A 83 -19.73 -18.00 30.33
CA ASN A 83 -20.69 -18.01 29.22
C ASN A 83 -20.47 -16.81 28.28
N GLY A 84 -20.17 -15.62 28.83
CA GLY A 84 -19.76 -14.45 28.06
C GLY A 84 -18.46 -14.66 27.29
N GLU A 85 -17.46 -15.30 27.90
CA GLU A 85 -16.21 -15.70 27.24
C GLU A 85 -16.45 -16.72 26.11
N ILE A 86 -17.32 -17.71 26.32
CA ILE A 86 -17.72 -18.70 25.31
C ILE A 86 -18.40 -18.02 24.11
N VAL A 87 -19.39 -17.15 24.35
CA VAL A 87 -20.07 -16.39 23.28
C VAL A 87 -19.08 -15.49 22.51
N ASN A 88 -18.22 -14.77 23.22
CA ASN A 88 -17.20 -13.92 22.59
C ASN A 88 -16.18 -14.74 21.78
N ASN A 89 -15.79 -15.93 22.23
CA ASN A 89 -14.88 -16.79 21.49
C ASN A 89 -15.57 -17.49 20.31
N ALA A 90 -16.86 -17.86 20.41
CA ALA A 90 -17.65 -18.34 19.28
C ALA A 90 -17.77 -17.28 18.17
N ALA A 91 -17.99 -16.01 18.53
CA ALA A 91 -17.99 -14.89 17.59
C ALA A 91 -16.62 -14.71 16.89
N LYS A 92 -15.51 -14.75 17.64
CA LYS A 92 -14.15 -14.71 17.07
C LYS A 92 -13.88 -15.86 16.11
N VAL A 93 -14.30 -17.08 16.48
CA VAL A 93 -14.16 -18.27 15.62
C VAL A 93 -14.97 -18.09 14.34
N GLN A 94 -16.21 -17.60 14.38
CA GLN A 94 -16.97 -17.29 13.16
C GLN A 94 -16.28 -16.25 12.28
N THR A 95 -15.70 -15.18 12.84
CA THR A 95 -14.97 -14.18 12.05
C THR A 95 -13.70 -14.76 11.40
N ALA A 96 -12.94 -15.59 12.11
CA ALA A 96 -11.77 -16.28 11.54
C ALA A 96 -12.17 -17.28 10.44
N LEU A 97 -13.30 -17.97 10.59
CA LEU A 97 -13.81 -18.93 9.62
C LEU A 97 -14.31 -18.23 8.34
N LYS A 98 -14.93 -17.04 8.45
CA LYS A 98 -15.27 -16.20 7.30
C LYS A 98 -14.03 -15.70 6.56
N LEU A 99 -13.04 -15.14 7.26
CA LEU A 99 -11.77 -14.72 6.66
C LEU A 99 -11.07 -15.89 5.94
N SER A 100 -10.99 -17.06 6.56
CA SER A 100 -10.40 -18.26 5.93
C SER A 100 -11.15 -18.73 4.68
N GLN A 101 -12.46 -18.47 4.55
CA GLN A 101 -13.23 -18.75 3.33
C GLN A 101 -12.93 -17.72 2.23
N GLU A 102 -12.76 -16.45 2.59
CA GLU A 102 -12.38 -15.36 1.68
C GLU A 102 -10.94 -15.54 1.15
N ASP A 103 -9.99 -15.91 2.03
CA ASP A 103 -8.63 -16.29 1.67
C ASP A 103 -8.61 -17.49 0.71
N GLN A 104 -9.39 -18.53 0.99
CA GLN A 104 -9.44 -19.71 0.12
C GLN A 104 -10.07 -19.40 -1.26
N ALA A 105 -11.01 -18.44 -1.32
CA ALA A 105 -11.57 -17.96 -2.58
C ALA A 105 -10.54 -17.16 -3.41
N THR A 106 -9.75 -16.28 -2.77
CA THR A 106 -8.71 -15.49 -3.46
C THR A 106 -7.49 -16.35 -3.88
N ILE A 107 -7.09 -17.33 -3.07
CA ILE A 107 -6.15 -18.38 -3.49
C ILE A 107 -6.71 -19.14 -4.71
N GLY A 108 -8.02 -19.39 -4.75
CA GLY A 108 -8.72 -20.01 -5.87
C GLY A 108 -8.71 -19.19 -7.16
N SER A 109 -8.78 -17.85 -7.10
CA SER A 109 -8.65 -16.99 -8.29
C SER A 109 -7.19 -16.88 -8.74
N LEU A 110 -6.25 -16.67 -7.81
CA LEU A 110 -4.82 -16.56 -8.10
C LEU A 110 -4.27 -17.84 -8.76
N ARG A 111 -4.70 -19.02 -8.33
CA ARG A 111 -4.35 -20.30 -8.99
C ARG A 111 -4.81 -20.34 -10.46
N LYS A 112 -6.03 -19.90 -10.75
CA LYS A 112 -6.55 -19.82 -12.14
C LYS A 112 -5.82 -18.79 -12.99
N GLU A 113 -5.29 -17.73 -12.38
CA GLU A 113 -4.47 -16.74 -13.07
C GLU A 113 -3.06 -17.27 -13.36
N ILE A 114 -2.48 -18.04 -12.44
CA ILE A 114 -1.23 -18.78 -12.67
C ILE A 114 -1.41 -19.83 -13.78
N GLU A 115 -2.50 -20.61 -13.77
CA GLU A 115 -2.81 -21.57 -14.84
C GLU A 115 -2.94 -20.88 -16.21
N LYS A 116 -3.64 -19.73 -16.28
CA LYS A 116 -3.70 -18.90 -17.50
C LYS A 116 -2.32 -18.41 -17.92
N ALA A 117 -1.51 -17.91 -16.99
CA ALA A 117 -0.15 -17.45 -17.30
C ALA A 117 0.73 -18.58 -17.87
N TRP A 118 0.67 -19.78 -17.29
CA TRP A 118 1.34 -20.97 -17.82
C TRP A 118 0.87 -21.31 -19.23
N THR A 119 -0.43 -21.43 -19.48
CA THR A 119 -0.94 -21.72 -20.84
C THR A 119 -0.56 -20.65 -21.87
N MET A 120 -0.44 -19.37 -21.47
CA MET A 120 0.07 -18.31 -22.35
C MET A 120 1.57 -18.44 -22.63
N VAL A 121 2.37 -18.88 -21.66
CA VAL A 121 3.80 -19.19 -21.85
C VAL A 121 3.98 -20.40 -22.76
N ASP A 122 3.21 -21.47 -22.56
CA ASP A 122 3.24 -22.67 -23.41
C ASP A 122 2.83 -22.32 -24.85
N MET A 123 1.76 -21.55 -25.04
CA MET A 123 1.36 -21.03 -26.35
C MET A 123 2.38 -20.08 -26.99
N ALA A 124 3.14 -19.32 -26.19
CA ALA A 124 4.23 -18.49 -26.69
C ALA A 124 5.44 -19.33 -27.12
N HIS A 125 5.78 -20.37 -26.35
CA HIS A 125 6.87 -21.28 -26.67
C HIS A 125 6.54 -22.16 -27.89
N GLU A 126 5.31 -22.66 -28.04
CA GLU A 126 4.89 -23.32 -29.28
C GLU A 126 5.04 -22.41 -30.51
N LYS A 127 4.67 -21.13 -30.40
CA LYS A 127 4.85 -20.16 -31.49
C LYS A 127 6.33 -19.92 -31.77
N GLU A 128 7.17 -19.85 -30.74
CA GLU A 128 8.62 -19.73 -30.85
C GLU A 128 9.25 -20.95 -31.55
N VAL A 129 8.82 -22.18 -31.20
CA VAL A 129 9.26 -23.41 -31.87
C VAL A 129 8.84 -23.42 -33.33
N ARG A 130 7.57 -23.15 -33.65
CA ARG A 130 7.08 -23.05 -35.05
C ARG A 130 7.81 -21.95 -35.84
N ALA A 131 8.18 -20.84 -35.20
CA ALA A 131 9.00 -19.80 -35.82
C ALA A 131 10.44 -20.28 -36.09
N LYS A 132 11.07 -21.02 -35.16
CA LYS A 132 12.39 -21.63 -35.37
C LYS A 132 12.37 -22.69 -36.48
N GLU A 133 11.33 -23.51 -36.54
CA GLU A 133 11.11 -24.52 -37.59
C GLU A 133 10.96 -23.88 -38.96
N THR A 134 10.08 -22.88 -39.10
CA THR A 134 9.90 -22.14 -40.38
C THR A 134 11.15 -21.35 -40.79
N ILE A 135 11.88 -20.75 -39.84
CA ILE A 135 13.20 -20.13 -40.11
C ILE A 135 14.21 -21.16 -40.60
N ASN A 136 14.21 -22.39 -40.08
CA ASN A 136 15.12 -23.45 -40.52
C ASN A 136 14.72 -24.02 -41.88
N GLN A 137 13.43 -24.20 -42.15
CA GLN A 137 12.90 -24.56 -43.48
C GLN A 137 13.30 -23.50 -44.52
N LEU A 138 13.09 -22.21 -44.23
CA LEU A 138 13.51 -21.12 -45.11
C LEU A 138 15.04 -21.07 -45.33
N LYS A 139 15.86 -21.41 -44.31
CA LYS A 139 17.32 -21.55 -44.49
C LYS A 139 17.68 -22.74 -45.37
N GLU A 140 16.98 -23.86 -45.27
CA GLU A 140 17.17 -25.01 -46.14
C GLU A 140 16.70 -24.72 -47.58
N GLU A 141 15.58 -24.02 -47.76
CA GLU A 141 15.11 -23.53 -49.07
C GLU A 141 16.11 -22.53 -49.69
N ILE A 142 16.58 -21.54 -48.94
CA ILE A 142 17.63 -20.60 -49.40
C ILE A 142 18.91 -21.38 -49.75
N SER A 143 19.30 -22.38 -48.96
CA SER A 143 20.43 -23.27 -49.24
C SER A 143 20.23 -24.08 -50.52
N ASN A 144 19.02 -24.59 -50.76
CA ASN A 144 18.68 -25.44 -51.90
C ASN A 144 18.49 -24.62 -53.19
N LEU A 145 17.85 -23.46 -53.12
CA LEU A 145 17.80 -22.46 -54.20
C LEU A 145 19.20 -21.94 -54.54
N SER A 146 20.05 -21.67 -53.55
CA SER A 146 21.45 -21.28 -53.77
C SER A 146 22.28 -22.39 -54.43
N LYS A 147 21.95 -23.67 -54.19
CA LYS A 147 22.55 -24.81 -54.90
C LYS A 147 22.00 -24.96 -56.32
N LEU A 148 20.71 -24.67 -56.53
CA LEU A 148 20.05 -24.71 -57.84
C LEU A 148 20.58 -23.61 -58.77
N VAL A 149 20.67 -22.37 -58.29
CA VAL A 149 21.27 -21.22 -59.00
C VAL A 149 22.76 -21.45 -59.30
N LYS A 150 23.47 -22.24 -58.48
CA LYS A 150 24.85 -22.69 -58.74
C LYS A 150 24.97 -23.90 -59.68
N LYS A 151 23.86 -24.49 -60.17
CA LYS A 151 23.85 -25.68 -61.03
C LYS A 151 22.96 -25.54 -62.27
N GLY A 152 23.43 -24.73 -63.21
CA GLY A 152 23.10 -24.87 -64.63
C GLY A 152 21.93 -24.02 -65.13
N ALA A 153 22.11 -23.45 -66.32
CA ALA A 153 21.05 -22.82 -67.09
C ALA A 153 20.30 -23.85 -67.95
N GLY A 154 19.11 -23.47 -68.43
CA GLY A 154 18.37 -24.22 -69.46
C GLY A 154 17.02 -24.74 -69.00
N LEU A 155 16.01 -23.86 -68.98
CA LEU A 155 14.60 -24.27 -68.91
C LEU A 155 14.00 -24.29 -70.32
N SER A 156 13.30 -25.37 -70.64
CA SER A 156 12.79 -25.68 -71.98
C SER A 156 11.27 -25.60 -72.05
N MET A 157 10.77 -24.93 -73.10
CA MET A 157 9.45 -24.89 -73.78
C MET A 157 8.15 -25.26 -73.05
N GLY A 158 8.11 -26.23 -72.13
CA GLY A 158 6.91 -26.61 -71.38
C GLY A 158 6.44 -25.57 -70.36
N GLN A 159 7.14 -24.45 -70.23
CA GLN A 159 6.85 -23.42 -69.24
C GLN A 159 5.95 -22.28 -69.74
N GLU A 160 5.57 -22.12 -71.00
CA GLU A 160 4.79 -20.92 -71.42
C GLU A 160 3.41 -20.77 -70.75
N THR A 161 2.74 -21.86 -70.40
CA THR A 161 1.47 -21.83 -69.64
C THR A 161 1.71 -21.52 -68.17
N MET A 162 2.66 -22.22 -67.55
CA MET A 162 3.12 -21.94 -66.18
C MET A 162 3.63 -20.51 -66.05
N VAL A 163 4.31 -19.97 -67.07
CA VAL A 163 4.76 -18.58 -67.17
C VAL A 163 3.61 -17.62 -67.32
N LYS A 164 2.44 -17.97 -67.91
CA LYS A 164 1.29 -17.05 -67.92
C LYS A 164 0.60 -16.93 -66.56
N GLU A 165 0.57 -18.00 -65.76
CA GLU A 165 0.07 -17.95 -64.39
C GLU A 165 1.11 -17.33 -63.44
N LEU A 166 2.38 -17.74 -63.56
CA LEU A 166 3.49 -17.08 -62.89
C LEU A 166 3.69 -15.63 -63.35
N VAL A 167 3.26 -15.22 -64.55
CA VAL A 167 3.25 -13.81 -64.97
C VAL A 167 2.18 -13.06 -64.20
N LYS A 168 0.95 -13.58 -64.07
CA LYS A 168 -0.07 -12.94 -63.21
C LYS A 168 0.37 -12.86 -61.74
N VAL A 169 0.91 -13.96 -61.20
CA VAL A 169 1.44 -13.98 -59.83
C VAL A 169 2.67 -13.08 -59.70
N ARG A 170 3.53 -12.98 -60.72
CA ARG A 170 4.64 -12.03 -60.80
C ARG A 170 4.15 -10.60 -60.93
N ASP A 171 3.06 -10.34 -61.64
CA ASP A 171 2.48 -9.00 -61.81
C ASP A 171 1.83 -8.52 -60.51
N GLU A 172 1.05 -9.38 -59.84
CA GLU A 172 0.53 -9.14 -58.49
C GLU A 172 1.65 -9.02 -57.44
N LEU A 173 2.70 -9.83 -57.53
CA LEU A 173 3.87 -9.71 -56.66
C LEU A 173 4.73 -8.49 -57.00
N THR A 174 4.87 -8.09 -58.27
CA THR A 174 5.58 -6.85 -58.62
C THR A 174 4.79 -5.66 -58.13
N GLN A 175 3.48 -5.63 -58.33
CA GLN A 175 2.62 -4.59 -57.77
C GLN A 175 2.76 -4.55 -56.24
N ARG A 176 2.70 -5.68 -55.53
CA ARG A 176 2.95 -5.73 -54.08
C ARG A 176 4.39 -5.31 -53.70
N THR A 177 5.41 -5.65 -54.49
CA THR A 177 6.78 -5.18 -54.24
C THR A 177 7.02 -3.74 -54.65
N GLU A 178 6.18 -3.15 -55.51
CA GLU A 178 6.22 -1.72 -55.88
C GLU A 178 5.41 -0.88 -54.88
N GLU A 179 4.31 -1.40 -54.35
CA GLU A 179 3.62 -0.87 -53.16
C GLU A 179 4.57 -0.94 -51.95
N GLN A 180 5.21 -2.10 -51.71
CA GLN A 180 6.23 -2.23 -50.66
C GLN A 180 7.45 -1.37 -50.93
N ALA A 181 7.96 -1.25 -52.17
CA ALA A 181 9.07 -0.35 -52.50
C ALA A 181 8.67 1.13 -52.44
N GLN A 182 7.39 1.48 -52.60
CA GLN A 182 6.89 2.82 -52.32
C GLN A 182 6.87 3.07 -50.80
N THR A 183 6.39 2.13 -49.98
CA THR A 183 6.47 2.26 -48.52
C THR A 183 7.91 2.25 -48.01
N LEU A 184 8.80 1.44 -48.58
CA LEU A 184 10.23 1.44 -48.27
C LEU A 184 10.87 2.75 -48.71
N ARG A 185 10.57 3.29 -49.90
CA ARG A 185 11.02 4.63 -50.29
C ARG A 185 10.51 5.73 -49.36
N MET A 186 9.27 5.63 -48.88
CA MET A 186 8.74 6.56 -47.87
C MET A 186 9.48 6.42 -46.53
N PHE A 187 9.81 5.20 -46.10
CA PHE A 187 10.63 4.96 -44.92
C PHE A 187 12.11 5.34 -45.13
N GLU A 188 12.65 5.23 -46.34
CA GLU A 188 13.99 5.67 -46.73
C GLU A 188 14.07 7.20 -46.78
N THR A 189 13.06 7.90 -47.29
CA THR A 189 12.98 9.37 -47.20
C THR A 189 12.77 9.82 -45.76
N GLN A 190 11.92 9.15 -44.98
CA GLN A 190 11.77 9.46 -43.54
C GLN A 190 13.05 9.15 -42.74
N LEU A 191 13.79 8.08 -43.06
CA LEU A 191 15.11 7.79 -42.48
C LEU A 191 16.16 8.80 -42.96
N SER A 192 16.08 9.30 -44.19
CA SER A 192 16.96 10.36 -44.70
C SER A 192 16.66 11.71 -44.02
N GLU A 193 15.40 12.06 -43.84
CA GLU A 193 14.93 13.25 -43.11
C GLU A 193 15.32 13.16 -41.62
N LEU A 194 15.08 12.02 -40.96
CA LEU A 194 15.49 11.80 -39.57
C LEU A 194 17.01 11.74 -39.40
N SER A 195 17.74 11.18 -40.38
CA SER A 195 19.22 11.16 -40.37
C SER A 195 19.80 12.55 -40.58
N THR A 196 19.27 13.33 -41.52
CA THR A 196 19.69 14.73 -41.73
C THR A 196 19.33 15.61 -40.54
N ALA A 197 18.14 15.44 -39.95
CA ALA A 197 17.75 16.09 -38.71
C ALA A 197 18.66 15.69 -37.53
N HIS A 198 19.05 14.42 -37.43
CA HIS A 198 20.01 13.95 -36.42
C HIS A 198 21.38 14.59 -36.65
N THR A 199 21.89 14.67 -37.89
CA THR A 199 23.16 15.35 -38.15
C THR A 199 23.09 16.83 -37.86
N THR A 200 22.02 17.55 -38.20
CA THR A 200 21.90 18.98 -37.87
C THR A 200 21.76 19.21 -36.37
N LEU A 201 21.01 18.38 -35.64
CA LEU A 201 20.92 18.46 -34.17
C LEU A 201 22.26 18.10 -33.50
N GLN A 202 23.06 17.23 -34.11
CA GLN A 202 24.39 16.86 -33.64
C GLN A 202 25.41 17.98 -33.93
N ASP A 203 25.39 18.59 -35.12
CA ASP A 203 26.18 19.77 -35.47
C ASP A 203 25.79 21.00 -34.61
N GLU A 204 24.50 21.17 -34.29
CA GLU A 204 24.01 22.18 -33.34
C GLU A 204 24.51 21.90 -31.93
N ARG A 205 24.41 20.65 -31.44
CA ARG A 205 24.95 20.26 -30.12
C ARG A 205 26.46 20.49 -30.06
N ASP A 206 27.22 20.12 -31.08
CA ASP A 206 28.68 20.29 -31.10
C ASP A 206 29.06 21.78 -31.19
N GLN A 207 28.25 22.63 -31.86
CA GLN A 207 28.36 24.09 -31.80
C GLN A 207 28.02 24.69 -30.43
N GLN A 208 27.03 24.15 -29.70
CA GLN A 208 26.72 24.63 -28.35
C GLN A 208 27.79 24.19 -27.36
N ASP A 209 28.33 22.97 -27.47
CA ASP A 209 29.45 22.49 -26.65
C ASP A 209 30.73 23.28 -26.92
N ALA A 210 30.99 23.69 -28.18
CA ALA A 210 32.07 24.63 -28.51
C ALA A 210 31.86 26.00 -27.83
N ARG A 211 30.63 26.56 -27.88
CA ARG A 211 30.31 27.82 -27.18
C ARG A 211 30.39 27.70 -25.65
N LEU A 212 30.10 26.52 -25.10
CA LEU A 212 30.26 26.24 -23.67
C LEU A 212 31.74 26.13 -23.29
N ALA A 213 32.60 25.59 -24.16
CA ALA A 213 34.05 25.61 -23.98
C ALA A 213 34.60 27.04 -24.06
N ASP A 214 34.22 27.82 -25.06
CA ASP A 214 34.58 29.26 -25.17
C ASP A 214 34.13 30.03 -23.91
N ALA A 215 32.89 29.83 -23.47
CA ALA A 215 32.36 30.46 -22.27
C ALA A 215 33.14 30.04 -21.01
N HIS A 216 33.45 28.74 -20.86
CA HIS A 216 34.26 28.22 -19.75
C HIS A 216 35.67 28.81 -19.74
N ASP A 217 36.31 28.97 -20.90
CA ASP A 217 37.63 29.60 -21.00
C ASP A 217 37.57 31.11 -20.70
N THR A 218 36.50 31.82 -21.09
CA THR A 218 36.30 33.21 -20.63
C THR A 218 36.08 33.31 -19.12
N ILE A 219 35.41 32.33 -18.50
CA ILE A 219 35.25 32.26 -17.03
C ILE A 219 36.62 32.02 -16.37
N CYS A 220 37.40 31.03 -16.84
CA CYS A 220 38.76 30.79 -16.36
C CYS A 220 39.68 32.02 -16.50
N ALA A 221 39.53 32.79 -17.59
CA ALA A 221 40.24 34.06 -17.78
C ALA A 221 39.77 35.13 -16.78
N LYS A 222 38.47 35.23 -16.49
CA LYS A 222 37.91 36.18 -15.51
C LYS A 222 38.26 35.81 -14.07
N ASP A 223 38.24 34.53 -13.70
CA ASP A 223 38.74 34.07 -12.40
C ASP A 223 40.25 34.35 -12.25
N SER A 224 41.02 34.21 -13.34
CA SER A 224 42.43 34.60 -13.37
C SER A 224 42.65 36.11 -13.21
N GLU A 225 41.75 36.95 -13.73
CA GLU A 225 41.75 38.40 -13.49
C GLU A 225 41.33 38.74 -12.05
N ILE A 226 40.27 38.12 -11.53
CA ILE A 226 39.81 38.26 -10.15
C ILE A 226 40.92 37.87 -9.16
N ALA A 227 41.64 36.77 -9.41
CA ALA A 227 42.77 36.35 -8.59
C ALA A 227 43.96 37.35 -8.67
N ARG A 228 44.17 38.03 -9.81
CA ARG A 228 45.18 39.11 -9.93
C ARG A 228 44.77 40.35 -9.15
N GLU A 229 43.50 40.76 -9.24
CA GLU A 229 42.97 41.91 -8.51
C GLU A 229 42.82 41.63 -7.01
N GLN A 230 42.53 40.41 -6.58
CA GLN A 230 42.63 40.00 -5.18
C GLN A 230 44.09 40.14 -4.69
N ARG A 231 45.08 39.62 -5.42
CA ARG A 231 46.52 39.81 -5.09
C ARG A 231 47.00 41.26 -5.23
N ARG A 232 46.24 42.15 -5.87
CA ARG A 232 46.50 43.60 -5.95
C ARG A 232 45.90 44.30 -4.73
N ARG A 233 44.65 44.00 -4.41
CA ARG A 233 43.97 44.39 -3.17
C ARG A 233 44.74 43.93 -1.94
N GLU A 234 45.25 42.71 -1.87
CA GLU A 234 46.09 42.23 -0.75
C GLU A 234 47.40 43.01 -0.58
N ARG A 235 47.94 43.59 -1.67
CA ARG A 235 49.09 44.50 -1.60
C ARG A 235 48.65 45.88 -1.11
N LEU A 236 47.56 46.43 -1.64
CA LEU A 236 46.97 47.67 -1.15
C LEU A 236 46.50 47.58 0.31
N ASP A 237 45.97 46.44 0.76
CA ASP A 237 45.58 46.16 2.15
C ASP A 237 46.80 45.97 3.07
N LYS A 238 47.99 45.64 2.53
CA LYS A 238 49.27 45.69 3.25
C LYS A 238 49.83 47.10 3.28
N GLU A 239 49.85 47.82 2.16
CA GLU A 239 50.24 49.22 2.09
C GLU A 239 49.36 50.10 2.99
N LEU A 240 48.05 49.83 3.08
CA LEU A 240 47.12 50.46 4.03
C LEU A 240 47.37 50.03 5.48
N LYS A 241 47.90 48.83 5.75
CA LYS A 241 48.35 48.44 7.10
C LYS A 241 49.66 49.13 7.48
N ASP A 242 50.59 49.30 6.55
CA ASP A 242 51.84 50.03 6.78
C ASP A 242 51.57 51.54 6.93
N ILE A 243 50.64 52.08 6.16
CA ILE A 243 50.15 53.47 6.31
C ILE A 243 49.38 53.61 7.63
N ARG A 244 48.56 52.63 8.03
CA ARG A 244 47.94 52.62 9.38
C ARG A 244 48.99 52.57 10.46
N GLN A 245 49.99 51.69 10.44
CA GLN A 245 51.06 51.68 11.45
C GLN A 245 51.86 53.00 11.49
N ARG A 246 52.06 53.66 10.34
CA ARG A 246 52.64 55.02 10.30
C ARG A 246 51.69 56.10 10.84
N LEU A 247 50.38 55.91 10.71
CA LEU A 247 49.35 56.76 11.31
C LEU A 247 49.27 56.51 12.82
N ASP A 248 49.32 55.25 13.26
CA ASP A 248 49.28 54.81 14.67
C ASP A 248 50.51 55.35 15.42
N LEU A 249 51.71 55.28 14.81
CA LEU A 249 52.92 55.93 15.33
C LEU A 249 52.85 57.47 15.32
N LYS A 250 52.00 58.05 14.47
CA LYS A 250 51.73 59.49 14.46
C LYS A 250 50.64 59.89 15.45
N THR A 251 49.67 59.02 15.75
CA THR A 251 48.70 59.24 16.81
C THR A 251 49.35 59.03 18.17
N THR A 252 50.18 58.01 18.40
CA THR A 252 50.86 57.87 19.71
C THR A 252 51.71 59.09 20.06
N ALA A 253 52.42 59.68 19.10
CA ALA A 253 53.17 60.93 19.28
C ALA A 253 52.28 62.18 19.48
N ASN A 254 50.99 62.09 19.13
CA ASN A 254 49.97 63.11 19.35
C ASN A 254 49.13 62.84 20.63
N ASP A 255 49.08 61.58 21.07
CA ASP A 255 48.49 61.09 22.31
C ASP A 255 49.41 61.45 23.48
N GLU A 256 50.74 61.32 23.31
CA GLU A 256 51.74 61.92 24.21
C GLU A 256 51.52 63.45 24.36
N MET A 257 51.32 64.15 23.23
CA MET A 257 51.07 65.60 23.18
C MET A 257 49.71 66.03 23.77
N THR A 258 48.76 65.09 23.93
CA THR A 258 47.43 65.35 24.50
C THR A 258 47.23 64.75 25.90
N GLN A 259 48.15 63.91 26.38
CA GLN A 259 48.21 63.47 27.77
C GLN A 259 48.61 64.61 28.73
N GLU A 260 49.38 65.61 28.28
CA GLU A 260 49.60 66.84 29.06
C GLU A 260 48.32 67.68 29.23
N VAL A 261 47.36 67.57 28.31
CA VAL A 261 46.12 68.38 28.28
C VAL A 261 44.95 67.69 28.97
N SER A 262 44.94 66.35 29.02
CA SER A 262 43.79 65.55 29.49
C SER A 262 43.79 65.20 30.98
N ALA A 263 44.81 65.62 31.74
CA ALA A 263 44.87 65.47 33.20
C ALA A 263 43.80 66.28 34.00
N ALA A 264 42.91 67.00 33.31
CA ALA A 264 41.95 67.95 33.90
C ALA A 264 40.50 67.43 34.04
N ALA A 265 40.19 66.19 33.63
CA ALA A 265 38.80 65.70 33.58
C ALA A 265 38.63 64.25 34.13
N GLN A 266 38.46 64.15 35.45
CA GLN A 266 37.96 62.97 36.19
C GLN A 266 36.75 62.35 35.44
N CYS A 267 36.72 61.08 34.99
CA CYS A 267 37.02 59.79 35.61
C CYS A 267 35.97 59.32 36.65
N CYS A 268 34.93 58.59 36.19
CA CYS A 268 34.11 57.56 36.87
C CYS A 268 32.90 57.19 35.96
N ILE A 269 32.34 55.97 35.89
CA ILE A 269 32.82 54.58 36.11
C ILE A 269 31.78 53.63 35.43
N ASP A 270 32.02 52.31 35.36
CA ASP A 270 31.13 51.25 34.78
C ASP A 270 30.86 51.33 33.24
N ALA A 271 31.36 50.48 32.34
CA ALA A 271 31.87 49.09 32.36
C ALA A 271 30.82 47.99 32.65
N PRO A 272 30.82 46.85 31.91
CA PRO A 272 31.24 46.64 30.52
C PRO A 272 30.11 46.04 29.63
N ALA A 273 28.84 46.19 30.04
CA ALA A 273 27.70 45.50 29.41
C ALA A 273 27.13 46.16 28.14
N ARG A 274 27.50 47.40 27.81
CA ARG A 274 26.96 48.11 26.64
C ARG A 274 27.63 47.76 25.32
N GLY A 275 28.94 47.47 25.30
CA GLY A 275 29.74 47.41 24.06
C GLY A 275 29.35 46.35 23.02
N THR A 276 28.50 45.36 23.36
CA THR A 276 27.86 44.46 22.38
C THR A 276 26.55 45.05 21.85
N MET A 277 25.70 45.59 22.74
CA MET A 277 24.48 46.29 22.36
C MET A 277 24.78 47.56 21.56
N GLU A 278 25.85 48.29 21.87
CA GLU A 278 26.33 49.45 21.11
C GLU A 278 26.95 49.07 19.76
N LYS A 279 27.48 47.85 19.61
CA LYS A 279 27.86 47.35 18.27
C LYS A 279 26.64 46.97 17.46
N TYR A 280 25.68 46.25 18.03
CA TYR A 280 24.41 46.00 17.34
C TYR A 280 23.62 47.28 17.07
N LEU A 281 23.65 48.28 17.94
CA LEU A 281 23.05 49.59 17.71
C LEU A 281 23.85 50.43 16.72
N HIS A 282 25.18 50.38 16.68
CA HIS A 282 25.96 51.12 15.69
C HIS A 282 25.93 50.46 14.31
N ASP A 283 25.88 49.13 14.23
CA ASP A 283 25.59 48.41 12.99
C ASP A 283 24.13 48.62 12.56
N TYR A 284 23.18 48.70 13.50
CA TYR A 284 21.79 49.07 13.23
C TYR A 284 21.67 50.54 12.82
N ASP A 285 22.42 51.49 13.39
CA ASP A 285 22.43 52.90 13.00
C ASP A 285 23.20 53.11 11.69
N ALA A 286 24.20 52.28 11.40
CA ALA A 286 24.91 52.29 10.11
C ALA A 286 24.13 51.56 9.02
N LEU A 287 23.22 50.64 9.36
CA LEU A 287 22.25 50.05 8.43
C LEU A 287 21.04 50.98 8.26
N PHE A 288 20.40 51.41 9.34
CA PHE A 288 19.33 52.41 9.37
C PHE A 288 19.78 53.70 8.70
N GLY A 289 20.98 54.22 8.95
CA GLY A 289 21.55 55.38 8.25
C GLY A 289 21.90 55.12 6.78
N ARG A 290 22.05 53.87 6.35
CA ARG A 290 22.14 53.49 4.92
C ARG A 290 20.77 53.28 4.28
N THR A 291 19.81 52.72 4.99
CA THR A 291 18.40 52.58 4.58
C THR A 291 17.71 53.94 4.54
N GLN A 292 18.02 54.83 5.48
CA GLN A 292 17.58 56.22 5.53
C GLN A 292 18.18 56.99 4.36
N LYS A 293 19.49 56.89 4.11
CA LYS A 293 20.09 57.49 2.90
C LYS A 293 19.51 56.90 1.62
N LEU A 294 19.28 55.59 1.54
CA LEU A 294 18.59 54.98 0.40
C LEU A 294 17.13 55.45 0.27
N SER A 295 16.42 55.73 1.38
CA SER A 295 15.08 56.31 1.33
C SER A 295 15.09 57.81 1.02
N GLU A 296 16.12 58.55 1.43
CA GLU A 296 16.33 59.96 1.10
C GLU A 296 16.74 60.10 -0.37
N ASP A 297 17.60 59.22 -0.89
CA ASP A 297 17.95 59.08 -2.30
C ASP A 297 16.70 58.68 -3.13
N LEU A 298 15.89 57.73 -2.66
CA LEU A 298 14.69 57.28 -3.35
C LEU A 298 13.58 58.33 -3.29
N ASP A 299 13.43 59.06 -2.19
CA ASP A 299 12.59 60.26 -2.08
C ASP A 299 13.10 61.39 -2.98
N GLU A 300 14.41 61.59 -3.09
CA GLU A 300 14.97 62.55 -4.04
C GLU A 300 14.73 62.13 -5.48
N GLN A 301 14.83 60.84 -5.83
CA GLN A 301 14.47 60.34 -7.15
C GLN A 301 12.96 60.42 -7.40
N ALA A 302 12.11 60.18 -6.38
CA ALA A 302 10.67 60.38 -6.48
C ALA A 302 10.31 61.86 -6.66
N ARG A 303 10.98 62.77 -5.95
CA ARG A 303 10.87 64.22 -6.13
C ARG A 303 11.38 64.66 -7.50
N ARG A 304 12.52 64.14 -7.97
CA ARG A 304 13.05 64.39 -9.33
C ARG A 304 12.08 63.89 -10.41
N ASN A 305 11.51 62.70 -10.25
CA ASN A 305 10.50 62.17 -11.16
C ASN A 305 9.22 63.01 -11.14
N ALA A 306 8.69 63.37 -9.97
CA ALA A 306 7.53 64.27 -9.86
C ALA A 306 7.82 65.68 -10.42
N GLN A 307 9.05 66.17 -10.29
CA GLN A 307 9.51 67.43 -10.90
C GLN A 307 9.54 67.31 -12.43
N LEU A 308 10.09 66.22 -12.96
CA LEU A 308 10.14 65.91 -14.39
C LEU A 308 8.74 65.68 -14.98
N GLU A 309 7.85 64.99 -14.28
CA GLU A 309 6.43 64.84 -14.65
C GLU A 309 5.72 66.20 -14.65
N ALA A 310 5.97 67.06 -13.66
CA ALA A 310 5.43 68.41 -13.62
C ALA A 310 5.99 69.30 -14.74
N ASP A 311 7.26 69.13 -15.13
CA ASP A 311 7.90 69.88 -16.22
C ASP A 311 7.50 69.34 -17.61
N VAL A 312 7.28 68.03 -17.76
CA VAL A 312 6.62 67.42 -18.92
C VAL A 312 5.19 67.95 -19.04
N ALA A 313 4.40 67.95 -17.96
CA ALA A 313 3.04 68.51 -17.98
C ALA A 313 3.00 70.02 -18.25
N LYS A 314 4.05 70.79 -17.90
CA LYS A 314 4.22 72.18 -18.35
C LYS A 314 4.56 72.25 -19.84
N ALA A 315 5.47 71.39 -20.32
CA ALA A 315 5.85 71.33 -21.73
C ALA A 315 4.66 70.94 -22.62
N GLU A 316 3.85 69.97 -22.22
CA GLU A 316 2.60 69.57 -22.91
C GLU A 316 1.57 70.70 -22.95
N ARG A 317 1.42 71.46 -21.86
CA ARG A 317 0.56 72.66 -21.86
C ARG A 317 1.11 73.75 -22.77
N ALA A 318 2.43 73.91 -22.85
CA ALA A 318 3.09 74.88 -23.73
C ALA A 318 3.05 74.46 -25.21
N THR A 319 3.19 73.18 -25.54
CA THR A 319 3.02 72.69 -26.92
C THR A 319 1.56 72.73 -27.33
N LYS A 320 0.62 72.43 -26.44
CA LYS A 320 -0.82 72.57 -26.70
C LYS A 320 -1.22 74.03 -26.91
N ALA A 321 -0.78 74.95 -26.05
CA ALA A 321 -1.01 76.39 -26.27
C ALA A 321 -0.40 76.88 -27.59
N ARG A 322 0.81 76.42 -27.96
CA ARG A 322 1.40 76.71 -29.28
C ARG A 322 0.66 76.07 -30.45
N ALA A 323 0.00 74.93 -30.26
CA ALA A 323 -0.86 74.32 -31.27
C ALA A 323 -2.18 75.11 -31.43
N ASP A 324 -2.79 75.53 -30.32
CA ASP A 324 -3.98 76.40 -30.33
C ASP A 324 -3.65 77.76 -30.98
N ASP A 325 -2.45 78.32 -30.73
CA ASP A 325 -1.97 79.55 -31.38
C ASP A 325 -1.60 79.34 -32.86
N ALA A 326 -1.01 78.19 -33.22
CA ALA A 326 -0.79 77.82 -34.62
C ALA A 326 -2.13 77.70 -35.38
N GLN A 327 -3.15 77.10 -34.77
CA GLN A 327 -4.49 76.98 -35.36
C GLN A 327 -5.19 78.34 -35.52
N LYS A 328 -4.96 79.30 -34.60
CA LYS A 328 -5.37 80.71 -34.79
C LYS A 328 -4.64 81.34 -35.95
N LEU A 329 -3.33 81.15 -36.06
CA LEU A 329 -2.51 81.68 -37.16
C LEU A 329 -2.89 81.07 -38.52
N GLU A 330 -3.26 79.79 -38.58
CA GLU A 330 -3.86 79.16 -39.78
C GLU A 330 -5.21 79.80 -40.13
N GLY A 331 -6.07 80.05 -39.13
CA GLY A 331 -7.32 80.78 -39.31
C GLY A 331 -7.12 82.21 -39.82
N ASP A 332 -6.11 82.91 -39.30
CA ASP A 332 -5.72 84.24 -39.78
C ASP A 332 -5.09 84.19 -41.17
N ILE A 333 -4.27 83.19 -41.50
CA ILE A 333 -3.76 82.96 -42.86
C ILE A 333 -4.94 82.79 -43.83
N VAL A 334 -5.95 81.99 -43.51
CA VAL A 334 -7.17 81.85 -44.35
C VAL A 334 -7.94 83.18 -44.46
N GLN A 335 -7.93 84.03 -43.43
CA GLN A 335 -8.48 85.39 -43.52
C GLN A 335 -7.64 86.33 -44.39
N TRP A 336 -6.32 86.23 -44.32
CA TRP A 336 -5.37 86.99 -45.13
C TRP A 336 -5.36 86.55 -46.59
N GLU A 337 -5.46 85.26 -46.89
CA GLU A 337 -5.69 84.71 -48.22
C GLU A 337 -7.02 85.22 -48.80
N ARG A 338 -8.10 85.19 -48.02
CA ARG A 338 -9.38 85.79 -48.43
C ARG A 338 -9.30 87.31 -48.58
N ARG A 339 -8.40 88.02 -47.88
CA ARG A 339 -8.12 89.45 -48.14
C ARG A 339 -7.31 89.62 -49.44
N LEU A 340 -6.25 88.84 -49.62
CA LEU A 340 -5.40 88.84 -50.81
C LEU A 340 -6.20 88.49 -52.07
N GLU A 341 -7.19 87.59 -51.98
CA GLU A 341 -8.08 87.25 -53.10
C GLU A 341 -9.08 88.38 -53.41
N ARG A 342 -9.53 89.15 -52.40
CA ARG A 342 -10.30 90.39 -52.61
C ARG A 342 -9.42 91.48 -53.23
N GLU A 343 -8.18 91.64 -52.77
CA GLU A 343 -7.19 92.56 -53.34
C GLU A 343 -6.75 92.15 -54.76
N HIS A 344 -6.69 90.86 -55.08
CA HIS A 344 -6.51 90.39 -56.45
C HIS A 344 -7.74 90.65 -57.32
N LYS A 345 -8.96 90.58 -56.76
CA LYS A 345 -10.19 91.00 -57.46
C LYS A 345 -10.28 92.53 -57.60
N HIS A 346 -9.64 93.33 -56.73
CA HIS A 346 -9.51 94.78 -56.89
C HIS A 346 -8.39 95.16 -57.88
N THR A 347 -7.18 94.62 -57.75
CA THR A 347 -6.09 94.86 -58.71
C THR A 347 -6.39 94.28 -60.10
N GLY A 348 -7.21 93.23 -60.21
CA GLY A 348 -7.79 92.77 -61.48
C GLY A 348 -8.70 93.82 -62.12
N LYS A 349 -9.56 94.48 -61.34
CA LYS A 349 -10.38 95.61 -61.81
C LYS A 349 -9.53 96.83 -62.19
N PHE A 350 -8.50 97.15 -61.40
CA PHE A 350 -7.57 98.24 -61.74
C PHE A 350 -6.72 97.94 -62.98
N LYS A 351 -6.32 96.69 -63.22
CA LYS A 351 -5.68 96.30 -64.49
C LYS A 351 -6.66 96.41 -65.67
N ALA A 352 -7.89 95.93 -65.54
CA ALA A 352 -8.91 96.11 -66.57
C ALA A 352 -9.18 97.60 -66.89
N LEU A 353 -9.17 98.48 -65.88
CA LEU A 353 -9.26 99.94 -66.07
C LEU A 353 -7.99 100.54 -66.70
N TYR A 354 -6.80 100.05 -66.34
CA TYR A 354 -5.53 100.49 -66.92
C TYR A 354 -5.39 100.10 -68.39
N ASP A 355 -5.77 98.87 -68.76
CA ASP A 355 -5.75 98.41 -70.15
C ASP A 355 -6.88 99.06 -70.97
N ALA A 356 -8.05 99.34 -70.39
CA ALA A 356 -9.08 100.18 -71.01
C ALA A 356 -8.61 101.65 -71.23
N SER A 357 -7.86 102.21 -70.28
CA SER A 357 -7.23 103.54 -70.40
C SER A 357 -6.11 103.59 -71.45
N LYS A 358 -5.68 102.43 -71.98
CA LYS A 358 -4.59 102.30 -72.95
C LYS A 358 -5.07 102.43 -74.40
N ALA A 359 -6.34 102.13 -74.67
CA ALA A 359 -6.95 102.25 -76.00
C ALA A 359 -6.86 103.68 -76.59
N PRO A 360 -7.35 104.75 -75.94
CA PRO A 360 -7.30 106.11 -76.51
C PRO A 360 -5.88 106.66 -76.69
N LEU A 361 -4.89 106.10 -76.00
CA LEU A 361 -3.49 106.51 -76.15
C LEU A 361 -2.81 105.89 -77.38
N SER A 362 -3.34 104.78 -77.93
CA SER A 362 -2.85 104.20 -79.18
C SER A 362 -3.43 104.89 -80.42
N GLU A 363 -4.64 105.46 -80.31
CA GLU A 363 -5.31 106.19 -81.40
C GLU A 363 -4.70 107.59 -81.55
N ALA A 364 -4.50 108.30 -80.43
CA ALA A 364 -3.83 109.61 -80.38
C ALA A 364 -2.36 109.62 -80.86
N GLN A 365 -1.74 108.45 -81.07
CA GLN A 365 -0.39 108.33 -81.63
C GLN A 365 -0.36 108.07 -83.15
N LEU A 366 -1.51 107.85 -83.79
CA LEU A 366 -1.60 107.61 -85.23
C LEU A 366 -1.96 108.89 -86.02
N GLU A 367 -2.77 109.78 -85.44
CA GLU A 367 -3.19 111.04 -86.08
C GLU A 367 -2.02 112.04 -86.25
N ILE A 368 -1.00 111.99 -85.38
CA ILE A 368 0.18 112.88 -85.39
C ILE A 368 1.08 112.71 -86.64
N ARG A 369 0.82 111.70 -87.50
CA ARG A 369 1.55 111.49 -88.77
C ARG A 369 0.75 111.86 -90.03
N GLY A 370 -0.51 112.27 -89.89
CA GLY A 370 -1.44 112.38 -91.02
C GLY A 370 -1.46 113.74 -91.72
N LEU A 371 -1.34 114.85 -90.98
CA LEU A 371 -1.69 116.18 -91.49
C LEU A 371 -0.76 117.31 -91.04
N GLN A 372 -0.36 118.08 -92.06
CA GLN A 372 -0.14 119.53 -92.08
C GLN A 372 1.10 120.10 -91.36
N ALA A 373 2.10 120.69 -92.03
CA ALA A 373 2.32 120.95 -93.46
C ALA A 373 1.23 121.77 -94.19
N GLU A 374 1.44 123.09 -94.28
CA GLU A 374 0.53 124.09 -94.85
C GLU A 374 -0.70 124.35 -93.93
N LEU A 375 -1.07 125.59 -93.60
CA LEU A 375 -0.71 126.87 -94.22
C LEU A 375 0.05 127.86 -93.32
N ASP A 376 0.82 128.68 -94.02
CA ASP A 376 1.49 129.91 -93.61
C ASP A 376 0.63 130.93 -92.83
N VAL A 377 1.32 131.85 -92.12
CA VAL A 377 1.48 133.27 -92.53
C VAL A 377 1.40 134.29 -91.38
N PHE A 378 2.46 135.13 -91.28
CA PHE A 378 2.54 136.47 -90.64
C PHE A 378 2.36 136.61 -89.09
N ARG A 379 3.08 137.53 -88.39
CA ARG A 379 4.09 138.52 -88.85
C ARG A 379 5.16 138.92 -87.80
N HIS A 380 6.28 139.36 -88.35
CA HIS A 380 7.57 139.85 -87.81
C HIS A 380 7.63 140.75 -86.57
N ARG A 381 8.84 140.77 -85.97
CA ARG A 381 9.79 141.92 -86.01
C ARG A 381 11.11 141.35 -86.60
N GLU A 382 11.64 141.73 -87.77
CA GLU A 382 12.32 142.98 -88.19
C GLU A 382 13.68 143.19 -87.49
N GLU A 383 14.84 143.35 -88.15
CA GLU A 383 15.27 143.22 -89.58
C GLU A 383 16.77 142.76 -89.61
N ALA A 384 17.68 142.76 -90.61
CA ALA A 384 17.77 143.37 -91.96
C ALA A 384 18.72 142.60 -92.93
N HIS A 385 18.92 143.10 -94.16
CA HIS A 385 19.75 142.48 -95.24
C HIS A 385 20.43 143.50 -96.20
N ARG A 386 21.49 143.09 -96.96
CA ARG A 386 21.51 142.99 -98.46
C ARG A 386 22.87 142.54 -99.10
N LYS A 387 22.98 142.51 -100.45
CA LYS A 387 23.93 141.78 -101.33
C LYS A 387 24.41 142.59 -102.58
N GLU A 388 25.16 141.93 -103.51
CA GLU A 388 25.51 142.24 -104.96
C GLU A 388 26.95 142.82 -105.19
N GLU A 389 27.82 142.69 -106.23
CA GLU A 389 28.01 142.17 -107.64
C GLU A 389 28.69 143.30 -108.54
N LYS A 390 29.46 143.18 -109.66
CA LYS A 390 29.88 142.09 -110.61
C LYS A 390 31.12 142.45 -111.55
N SER A 391 31.95 141.46 -111.93
CA SER A 391 32.78 141.22 -113.18
C SER A 391 33.67 142.24 -114.00
N ARG A 392 35.01 141.93 -114.11
CA ARG A 392 36.00 141.87 -115.29
C ARG A 392 36.50 143.07 -116.22
N ALA A 393 37.87 143.23 -116.33
CA ALA A 393 38.79 143.34 -117.54
C ALA A 393 39.55 144.64 -118.11
N THR A 394 40.89 144.50 -118.37
CA THR A 394 41.88 144.99 -119.44
C THR A 394 42.48 146.42 -119.70
N GLU A 395 43.86 146.51 -119.71
CA GLU A 395 44.92 147.08 -120.66
C GLU A 395 45.36 148.60 -120.94
N ASP A 396 46.69 148.88 -120.75
CA ASP A 396 47.83 149.47 -121.57
C ASP A 396 48.23 150.97 -121.95
N ASP A 397 49.56 151.27 -121.73
CA ASP A 397 50.69 151.93 -122.52
C ASP A 397 51.19 153.45 -122.55
N VAL A 398 52.54 153.61 -122.78
CA VAL A 398 53.36 154.73 -123.42
C VAL A 398 53.68 156.10 -122.70
N LYS A 399 54.82 156.85 -122.86
CA LYS A 399 56.29 156.58 -123.10
C LYS A 399 57.31 157.74 -122.73
N GLU A 400 58.04 158.41 -123.67
CA GLU A 400 59.24 159.32 -123.50
C GLU A 400 58.97 160.85 -123.66
N LYS A 401 59.75 161.88 -123.24
CA LYS A 401 61.19 162.19 -122.87
C LYS A 401 62.08 162.86 -123.94
N ASP A 402 62.43 164.15 -123.74
CA ASP A 402 63.58 164.88 -124.29
C ASP A 402 63.82 166.21 -123.51
N GLN A 403 65.03 166.80 -123.35
CA GLN A 403 66.38 166.23 -123.18
C GLN A 403 67.31 167.28 -122.48
N ILE A 404 68.19 166.82 -121.56
CA ILE A 404 69.51 167.40 -121.19
C ILE A 404 69.62 168.94 -120.95
N ILE A 405 68.85 169.46 -119.97
CA ILE A 405 69.49 170.04 -118.76
C ILE A 405 69.52 168.99 -117.62
N SER A 406 68.83 167.86 -117.85
CA SER A 406 68.83 166.62 -117.08
C SER A 406 70.20 165.91 -117.07
N SER A 407 71.19 166.44 -116.36
CA SER A 407 72.46 165.73 -116.12
C SER A 407 73.07 165.90 -114.71
N LEU A 408 72.90 167.04 -114.02
CA LEU A 408 73.59 167.27 -112.73
C LEU A 408 72.67 167.60 -111.53
N GLU A 409 71.46 168.11 -111.73
CA GLU A 409 70.52 168.38 -110.62
C GLU A 409 69.61 167.18 -110.28
N ALA A 410 69.48 166.22 -111.21
CA ALA A 410 68.61 165.05 -111.05
C ALA A 410 69.14 164.03 -110.02
N GLU A 411 70.46 163.88 -109.91
CA GLU A 411 71.10 162.85 -109.06
C GLU A 411 70.91 163.13 -107.56
N LEU A 412 70.81 164.39 -107.14
CA LEU A 412 70.59 164.75 -105.73
C LEU A 412 69.13 164.56 -105.26
N CYS A 413 68.18 164.35 -106.17
CA CYS A 413 66.79 164.02 -105.82
C CYS A 413 66.48 162.52 -105.88
N SER A 414 67.11 161.74 -106.76
CA SER A 414 66.86 160.30 -106.87
C SER A 414 67.14 159.56 -105.55
N TYR A 415 68.31 159.76 -104.95
CA TYR A 415 68.71 159.12 -103.69
C TYR A 415 67.77 159.41 -102.51
N LYS A 416 67.11 160.58 -102.48
CA LYS A 416 66.11 160.90 -101.43
C LYS A 416 64.82 160.09 -101.58
N SER A 417 64.45 159.73 -102.81
CA SER A 417 63.26 158.92 -103.09
C SER A 417 63.44 157.43 -102.78
N GLU A 418 64.64 156.89 -102.99
CA GLU A 418 64.93 155.46 -102.79
C GLU A 418 64.92 155.08 -101.30
N VAL A 419 65.48 155.94 -100.44
CA VAL A 419 65.43 155.78 -98.97
C VAL A 419 64.00 155.78 -98.44
N ALA A 420 63.10 156.55 -99.06
CA ALA A 420 61.68 156.56 -98.69
C ALA A 420 60.94 155.28 -99.13
N ARG A 421 61.34 154.66 -100.24
CA ARG A 421 60.82 153.36 -100.70
C ARG A 421 61.24 152.24 -99.75
N GLY A 422 62.53 152.11 -99.47
CA GLY A 422 63.08 151.06 -98.61
C GLY A 422 62.46 151.02 -97.20
N ARG A 423 62.13 152.19 -96.62
CA ARG A 423 61.42 152.26 -95.33
C ARG A 423 59.98 151.72 -95.36
N LYS A 424 59.30 151.70 -96.51
CA LYS A 424 57.94 151.15 -96.62
C LYS A 424 57.94 149.62 -96.73
N ASP A 425 58.85 149.06 -97.52
CA ASP A 425 58.94 147.60 -97.69
C ASP A 425 59.41 146.91 -96.41
N LEU A 426 60.35 147.50 -95.68
CA LEU A 426 60.83 147.00 -94.38
C LEU A 426 59.67 146.89 -93.37
N ALA A 427 58.84 147.93 -93.26
CA ALA A 427 57.65 147.94 -92.41
C ALA A 427 56.53 147.00 -92.89
N ARG A 428 56.55 146.50 -94.14
CA ARG A 428 55.63 145.45 -94.59
C ARG A 428 56.10 144.07 -94.12
N LEU A 429 57.39 143.78 -94.33
CA LEU A 429 58.03 142.54 -93.90
C LEU A 429 57.99 142.35 -92.37
N GLU A 430 58.09 143.44 -91.59
CA GLU A 430 57.93 143.38 -90.13
C GLU A 430 56.53 142.89 -89.71
N ARG A 431 55.46 143.42 -90.32
CA ARG A 431 54.07 142.98 -90.05
C ARG A 431 53.78 141.56 -90.57
N GLU A 432 54.38 141.17 -91.69
CA GLU A 432 54.30 139.80 -92.21
C GLU A 432 54.97 138.83 -91.22
N ARG A 433 56.12 139.21 -90.62
CA ARG A 433 56.80 138.42 -89.58
C ARG A 433 56.00 138.34 -88.26
N GLU A 434 55.28 139.39 -87.87
CA GLU A 434 54.42 139.37 -86.67
C GLU A 434 53.26 138.38 -86.83
N LYS A 435 52.55 138.40 -87.97
CA LYS A 435 51.45 137.46 -88.26
C LYS A 435 51.88 135.99 -88.21
N PHE A 436 53.00 135.65 -88.87
CA PHE A 436 53.53 134.29 -88.79
C PHE A 436 54.05 133.91 -87.38
N GLY A 437 54.29 134.90 -86.51
CA GLY A 437 54.53 134.68 -85.07
C GLY A 437 53.27 134.31 -84.31
N GLU A 438 52.14 134.99 -84.59
CA GLU A 438 50.82 134.70 -84.02
C GLU A 438 50.31 133.31 -84.46
N GLU A 439 50.30 133.03 -85.78
CA GLU A 439 49.86 131.73 -86.33
C GLU A 439 50.65 130.54 -85.76
N LEU A 440 51.95 130.72 -85.54
CA LEU A 440 52.83 129.69 -84.99
C LEU A 440 52.74 129.57 -83.45
N SER A 441 52.23 130.60 -82.78
CA SER A 441 51.83 130.54 -81.37
C SER A 441 50.53 129.74 -81.20
N ASP A 442 49.50 130.06 -81.99
CA ASP A 442 48.20 129.39 -81.92
C ASP A 442 48.31 127.89 -82.25
N ALA A 443 49.06 127.54 -83.30
CA ALA A 443 49.33 126.15 -83.65
C ALA A 443 50.03 125.37 -82.53
N ARG A 444 50.93 126.02 -81.76
CA ARG A 444 51.58 125.42 -80.58
C ARG A 444 50.60 125.24 -79.43
N GLN A 445 49.70 126.20 -79.20
CA GLN A 445 48.69 126.11 -78.16
C GLN A 445 47.69 124.97 -78.42
N MET A 446 47.24 124.80 -79.67
CA MET A 446 46.39 123.67 -80.06
C MET A 446 47.10 122.31 -79.89
N TYR A 447 48.39 122.23 -80.23
CA TYR A 447 49.18 121.00 -80.03
C TYR A 447 49.34 120.64 -78.55
N MET A 448 49.59 121.63 -77.69
CA MET A 448 49.66 121.41 -76.23
C MET A 448 48.32 120.93 -75.65
N GLN A 449 47.20 121.56 -76.05
CA GLN A 449 45.87 121.13 -75.64
C GLN A 449 45.58 119.69 -76.09
N ALA A 450 45.92 119.32 -77.33
CA ALA A 450 45.75 117.95 -77.82
C ALA A 450 46.58 116.91 -77.03
N LEU A 451 47.80 117.27 -76.59
CA LEU A 451 48.62 116.42 -75.72
C LEU A 451 48.05 116.26 -74.31
N GLU A 452 47.42 117.29 -73.75
CA GLU A 452 46.73 117.21 -72.46
C GLU A 452 45.48 116.34 -72.57
N ASP A 453 44.72 116.48 -73.66
CA ASP A 453 43.51 115.70 -73.94
C ASP A 453 43.83 114.19 -74.14
N VAL A 454 44.95 113.86 -74.78
CA VAL A 454 45.46 112.48 -74.86
C VAL A 454 45.80 111.93 -73.48
N LYS A 455 46.56 112.67 -72.65
CA LYS A 455 46.92 112.23 -71.29
C LYS A 455 45.69 112.01 -70.41
N LEU A 456 44.67 112.87 -70.51
CA LEU A 456 43.41 112.70 -69.80
C LEU A 456 42.68 111.42 -70.23
N ARG A 457 42.68 111.10 -71.53
CA ARG A 457 42.10 109.84 -72.05
C ARG A 457 42.89 108.61 -71.60
N GLU A 458 44.22 108.65 -71.61
CA GLU A 458 45.08 107.57 -71.10
C GLU A 458 44.87 107.32 -69.59
N MET A 459 44.80 108.38 -68.78
CA MET A 459 44.46 108.28 -67.37
C MET A 459 43.08 107.65 -67.16
N ARG A 460 42.08 108.03 -67.97
CA ARG A 460 40.73 107.46 -67.90
C ARG A 460 40.67 105.99 -68.32
N ILE A 461 41.47 105.58 -69.30
CA ILE A 461 41.64 104.18 -69.69
C ILE A 461 42.25 103.37 -68.53
N ASN A 462 43.27 103.91 -67.86
CA ASN A 462 43.89 103.28 -66.70
C ASN A 462 42.94 103.15 -65.49
N GLU A 463 42.09 104.15 -65.24
CA GLU A 463 41.00 104.06 -64.24
C GLU A 463 39.99 102.96 -64.58
N LEU A 464 39.57 102.87 -65.84
CA LEU A 464 38.62 101.84 -66.29
C LEU A 464 39.25 100.44 -66.23
N GLY A 465 40.51 100.27 -66.62
CA GLY A 465 41.25 99.01 -66.52
C GLY A 465 41.37 98.52 -65.08
N LYS A 466 41.68 99.41 -64.13
CA LYS A 466 41.67 99.07 -62.69
C LYS A 466 40.29 98.61 -62.22
N ARG A 467 39.22 99.33 -62.60
CA ARG A 467 37.84 98.96 -62.26
C ARG A 467 37.44 97.61 -62.86
N VAL A 468 37.85 97.28 -64.08
CA VAL A 468 37.63 95.95 -64.68
C VAL A 468 38.32 94.87 -63.85
N GLY A 469 39.60 95.04 -63.51
CA GLY A 469 40.33 94.09 -62.64
C GLY A 469 39.70 93.91 -61.25
N GLU A 470 39.18 94.98 -60.64
CA GLU A 470 38.41 94.89 -59.39
C GLU A 470 37.12 94.07 -59.54
N TRP A 471 36.38 94.23 -60.64
CA TRP A 471 35.14 93.49 -60.89
C TRP A 471 35.41 92.03 -61.26
N GLU A 472 36.48 91.73 -62.00
CA GLU A 472 36.95 90.36 -62.23
C GLU A 472 37.39 89.66 -60.94
N GLY A 473 38.06 90.39 -60.03
CA GLY A 473 38.41 89.91 -58.70
C GLY A 473 37.16 89.57 -57.86
N LYS A 474 36.18 90.50 -57.82
CA LYS A 474 34.89 90.28 -57.15
C LYS A 474 34.11 89.10 -57.76
N LEU A 475 34.14 88.94 -59.08
CA LEU A 475 33.49 87.82 -59.77
C LEU A 475 34.11 86.48 -59.38
N LYS A 476 35.44 86.37 -59.35
CA LYS A 476 36.16 85.16 -58.91
C LYS A 476 35.88 84.82 -57.45
N GLN A 477 35.83 85.82 -56.57
CA GLN A 477 35.43 85.63 -55.17
C GLN A 477 33.99 85.11 -55.04
N GLN A 478 33.04 85.65 -55.80
CA GLN A 478 31.65 85.16 -55.81
C GLN A 478 31.52 83.75 -56.40
N GLN A 479 32.32 83.41 -57.42
CA GLN A 479 32.39 82.05 -57.95
C GLN A 479 32.89 81.05 -56.90
N GLN A 480 33.98 81.37 -56.19
CA GLN A 480 34.52 80.54 -55.11
C GLN A 480 33.52 80.35 -53.95
N LEU A 481 32.82 81.42 -53.55
CA LEU A 481 31.78 81.34 -52.51
C LEU A 481 30.56 80.51 -52.97
N TYR A 482 30.16 80.60 -54.24
CA TYR A 482 29.10 79.75 -54.79
C TYR A 482 29.54 78.29 -54.86
N GLU A 483 30.79 78.01 -55.23
CA GLU A 483 31.35 76.66 -55.27
C GLU A 483 31.46 76.04 -53.86
N SER A 484 31.86 76.80 -52.84
CA SER A 484 31.89 76.32 -51.46
C SER A 484 30.48 76.06 -50.91
N VAL A 485 29.54 76.99 -51.10
CA VAL A 485 28.14 76.78 -50.69
C VAL A 485 27.52 75.58 -51.44
N ARG A 486 27.93 75.33 -52.68
CA ARG A 486 27.50 74.14 -53.45
C ARG A 486 28.15 72.85 -52.93
N SER A 487 29.42 72.84 -52.53
CA SER A 487 30.04 71.68 -51.88
C SER A 487 29.40 71.39 -50.53
N ASP A 488 29.17 72.41 -49.72
CA ASP A 488 28.61 72.28 -48.37
C ASP A 488 27.17 71.77 -48.43
N ARG A 489 26.34 72.34 -49.33
CA ARG A 489 24.98 71.83 -49.60
C ARG A 489 24.99 70.37 -50.05
N ASN A 490 25.95 69.97 -50.90
CA ASN A 490 26.06 68.58 -51.34
C ASN A 490 26.54 67.66 -50.21
N LEU A 491 27.45 68.12 -49.34
CA LEU A 491 27.92 67.41 -48.15
C LEU A 491 26.76 67.20 -47.15
N TYR A 492 26.06 68.25 -46.77
CA TYR A 492 24.89 68.15 -45.88
C TYR A 492 23.77 67.31 -46.50
N SER A 493 23.55 67.38 -47.83
CA SER A 493 22.60 66.50 -48.51
C SER A 493 23.02 65.03 -48.45
N LYS A 494 24.33 64.72 -48.50
CA LYS A 494 24.83 63.36 -48.36
C LYS A 494 24.68 62.86 -46.91
N SER A 495 25.13 63.63 -45.92
CA SER A 495 25.01 63.27 -44.51
C SER A 495 23.56 63.20 -44.02
N LEU A 496 22.63 63.95 -44.63
CA LEU A 496 21.19 63.80 -44.39
C LEU A 496 20.65 62.46 -44.91
N ILE A 497 21.10 61.98 -46.07
CA ILE A 497 20.73 60.66 -46.60
C ILE A 497 21.33 59.56 -45.72
N GLU A 498 22.62 59.67 -45.38
CA GLU A 498 23.31 58.72 -44.50
C GLU A 498 22.59 58.59 -43.14
N ALA A 499 22.23 59.71 -42.51
CA ALA A 499 21.46 59.70 -41.26
C ALA A 499 20.02 59.17 -41.44
N GLN A 500 19.39 59.36 -42.60
CA GLN A 500 18.07 58.78 -42.90
C GLN A 500 18.13 57.26 -43.08
N ASP A 501 19.17 56.74 -43.73
CA ASP A 501 19.42 55.31 -43.89
C ASP A 501 19.79 54.66 -42.54
N GLU A 502 20.63 55.29 -41.71
CA GLU A 502 20.90 54.86 -40.34
C GLU A 502 19.61 54.79 -39.50
N ILE A 503 18.75 55.82 -39.57
CA ILE A 503 17.44 55.81 -38.90
C ILE A 503 16.53 54.70 -39.45
N ALA A 504 16.58 54.41 -40.75
CA ALA A 504 15.83 53.31 -41.36
C ALA A 504 16.34 51.94 -40.89
N GLU A 505 17.66 51.75 -40.80
CA GLU A 505 18.26 50.54 -40.22
C GLU A 505 17.91 50.37 -38.74
N MET A 506 18.02 51.41 -37.93
CA MET A 506 17.69 51.34 -36.50
C MET A 506 16.19 51.04 -36.30
N LYS A 507 15.31 51.55 -37.17
CA LYS A 507 13.88 51.14 -37.20
C LYS A 507 13.66 49.68 -37.61
N ARG A 508 14.48 49.11 -38.52
CA ARG A 508 14.45 47.67 -38.84
C ARG A 508 14.94 46.84 -37.65
N LYS A 509 16.08 47.20 -37.06
CA LYS A 509 16.69 46.54 -35.88
C LYS A 509 15.71 46.55 -34.69
N PHE A 510 15.05 47.68 -34.41
CA PHE A 510 14.02 47.81 -33.39
C PHE A 510 12.80 46.91 -33.64
N LYS A 511 12.32 46.80 -34.89
CA LYS A 511 11.23 45.86 -35.22
C LYS A 511 11.61 44.41 -35.00
N ILE A 512 12.82 44.01 -35.40
CA ILE A 512 13.32 42.64 -35.18
C ILE A 512 13.46 42.37 -33.68
N MET A 513 14.03 43.30 -32.92
CA MET A 513 14.18 43.20 -31.47
C MET A 513 12.83 43.14 -30.73
N ASN A 514 11.82 43.91 -31.15
CA ASN A 514 10.48 43.81 -30.59
C ASN A 514 9.86 42.44 -30.87
N HIS A 515 10.01 41.90 -32.09
CA HIS A 515 9.49 40.57 -32.39
C HIS A 515 10.22 39.47 -31.60
N GLN A 516 11.53 39.60 -31.37
CA GLN A 516 12.28 38.72 -30.46
C GLN A 516 11.79 38.86 -29.00
N ILE A 517 11.46 40.07 -28.54
CA ILE A 517 10.87 40.31 -27.21
C ILE A 517 9.45 39.70 -27.11
N GLU A 518 8.67 39.71 -28.19
CA GLU A 518 7.36 39.05 -28.27
C GLU A 518 7.50 37.52 -28.22
N GLN A 519 8.36 36.93 -29.06
CA GLN A 519 8.69 35.50 -29.05
C GLN A 519 9.19 35.04 -27.67
N LEU A 520 10.11 35.78 -27.03
CA LEU A 520 10.61 35.45 -25.71
C LEU A 520 9.52 35.57 -24.62
N LYS A 521 8.56 36.50 -24.74
CA LYS A 521 7.40 36.56 -23.84
C LYS A 521 6.48 35.35 -24.04
N GLU A 522 6.20 34.97 -25.28
CA GLU A 522 5.41 33.77 -25.60
C GLU A 522 6.08 32.51 -25.05
N GLU A 523 7.39 32.34 -25.26
CA GLU A 523 8.19 31.27 -24.66
C GLU A 523 8.15 31.26 -23.13
N ILE A 524 8.28 32.41 -22.47
CA ILE A 524 8.18 32.52 -21.01
C ILE A 524 6.79 32.07 -20.56
N THR A 525 5.71 32.59 -21.15
CA THR A 525 4.35 32.17 -20.78
C THR A 525 4.09 30.69 -21.05
N ALA A 526 4.63 30.11 -22.12
CA ALA A 526 4.52 28.68 -22.40
C ALA A 526 5.27 27.84 -21.34
N LYS A 527 6.46 28.28 -20.92
CA LYS A 527 7.24 27.64 -19.84
C LYS A 527 6.55 27.79 -18.49
N ASP A 528 5.92 28.94 -18.20
CA ASP A 528 5.13 29.14 -16.98
C ASP A 528 3.91 28.19 -16.92
N HIS A 529 3.17 28.04 -18.02
CA HIS A 529 2.07 27.08 -18.09
C HIS A 529 2.55 25.63 -17.92
N ALA A 530 3.71 25.27 -18.48
CA ALA A 530 4.34 23.97 -18.28
C ALA A 530 4.76 23.74 -16.82
N LEU A 531 5.39 24.73 -16.17
CA LEU A 531 5.79 24.68 -14.76
C LEU A 531 4.58 24.55 -13.83
N VAL A 532 3.49 25.28 -14.08
CA VAL A 532 2.24 25.14 -13.32
C VAL A 532 1.64 23.74 -13.48
N LYS A 533 1.67 23.18 -14.69
CA LYS A 533 1.19 21.81 -14.94
C LYS A 533 2.04 20.77 -14.20
N GLU A 534 3.36 20.83 -14.34
CA GLU A 534 4.30 19.94 -13.63
C GLU A 534 4.16 20.07 -12.10
N HIS A 535 3.90 21.26 -11.57
CA HIS A 535 3.61 21.45 -10.15
C HIS A 535 2.32 20.72 -9.70
N PHE A 536 1.26 20.73 -10.52
CA PHE A 536 0.03 19.97 -10.21
C PHE A 536 0.22 18.46 -10.34
N ASP A 537 0.91 17.99 -11.39
CA ASP A 537 1.19 16.56 -11.57
C ASP A 537 2.17 16.03 -10.50
N HIS A 538 3.14 16.84 -10.07
CA HIS A 538 4.00 16.56 -8.91
C HIS A 538 3.20 16.49 -7.60
N GLN A 539 2.33 17.46 -7.31
CA GLN A 539 1.48 17.42 -6.11
C GLN A 539 0.52 16.21 -6.12
N ARG A 540 0.06 15.77 -7.30
CA ARG A 540 -0.75 14.57 -7.46
C ARG A 540 0.06 13.30 -7.18
N ALA A 541 1.27 13.20 -7.73
CA ALA A 541 2.19 12.10 -7.47
C ALA A 541 2.58 12.03 -5.98
N ASP A 542 2.74 13.17 -5.31
CA ASP A 542 3.05 13.22 -3.88
C ASP A 542 1.90 12.75 -3.00
N LYS A 543 0.65 13.15 -3.28
CA LYS A 543 -0.53 12.63 -2.60
C LYS A 543 -0.69 11.11 -2.80
N GLN A 544 -0.34 10.59 -3.99
CA GLN A 544 -0.30 9.15 -4.24
C GLN A 544 0.83 8.47 -3.45
N ARG A 545 2.03 9.07 -3.39
CA ARG A 545 3.17 8.60 -2.60
C ARG A 545 2.85 8.54 -1.10
N GLU A 546 2.15 9.53 -0.57
CA GLU A 546 1.68 9.55 0.83
C GLU A 546 0.64 8.47 1.11
N HIS A 547 -0.36 8.30 0.23
CA HIS A 547 -1.36 7.24 0.35
C HIS A 547 -0.73 5.85 0.35
N MET A 548 0.17 5.57 -0.61
CA MET A 548 0.86 4.28 -0.71
C MET A 548 1.80 4.03 0.48
N ARG A 549 2.41 5.09 1.05
CA ARG A 549 3.17 4.99 2.31
C ARG A 549 2.28 4.63 3.49
N ALA A 550 1.13 5.31 3.64
CA ALA A 550 0.18 5.05 4.72
C ALA A 550 -0.36 3.60 4.67
N ASP A 551 -0.65 3.09 3.47
CA ASP A 551 -1.06 1.69 3.29
C ASP A 551 0.09 0.71 3.54
N THR A 552 1.32 1.04 3.13
CA THR A 552 2.50 0.21 3.43
C THR A 552 2.73 0.11 4.95
N ASP A 553 2.59 1.22 5.69
CA ASP A 553 2.71 1.25 7.15
C ASP A 553 1.53 0.55 7.85
N ARG A 554 0.33 0.59 7.25
CA ARG A 554 -0.82 -0.19 7.70
C ARG A 554 -0.57 -1.69 7.56
N MET A 555 -0.04 -2.12 6.42
CA MET A 555 0.32 -3.52 6.16
C MET A 555 1.49 -3.98 7.04
N ARG A 556 2.51 -3.14 7.28
CA ARG A 556 3.59 -3.44 8.25
C ARG A 556 3.04 -3.74 9.64
N ARG A 557 2.16 -2.89 10.18
CA ARG A 557 1.54 -3.11 11.50
C ARG A 557 0.67 -4.36 11.56
N LEU A 558 0.04 -4.76 10.44
CA LEU A 558 -0.71 -6.01 10.35
C LEU A 558 0.21 -7.24 10.30
N LEU A 559 1.35 -7.16 9.61
CA LEU A 559 2.39 -8.20 9.64
C LEU A 559 3.00 -8.33 11.04
N GLU A 560 3.43 -7.22 11.65
CA GLU A 560 3.94 -7.18 13.02
C GLU A 560 2.96 -7.81 14.02
N ALA A 561 1.67 -7.47 13.94
CA ALA A 561 0.63 -8.05 14.80
C ALA A 561 0.38 -9.55 14.53
N ASN A 562 0.53 -10.01 13.28
CA ASN A 562 0.40 -11.42 12.91
C ASN A 562 1.62 -12.24 13.38
N ASP A 563 2.84 -11.75 13.20
CA ASP A 563 4.07 -12.37 13.73
C ASP A 563 4.00 -12.48 15.26
N ASP A 564 3.49 -11.45 15.92
CA ASP A 564 3.25 -11.42 17.36
C ASP A 564 2.16 -12.43 17.79
N VAL A 565 1.21 -12.81 16.92
CA VAL A 565 0.26 -13.92 17.15
C VAL A 565 0.90 -15.28 16.85
N ILE A 566 1.69 -15.40 15.78
CA ILE A 566 2.42 -16.62 15.42
C ILE A 566 3.35 -17.01 16.57
N HIS A 567 4.16 -16.09 17.11
CA HIS A 567 5.03 -16.36 18.26
C HIS A 567 4.25 -16.83 19.52
N LYS A 568 3.04 -16.32 19.76
CA LYS A 568 2.19 -16.78 20.87
C LYS A 568 1.64 -18.20 20.63
N GLN A 569 1.22 -18.51 19.40
CA GLN A 569 0.80 -19.87 19.04
C GLN A 569 1.97 -20.85 19.11
N ASP A 570 3.14 -20.46 18.61
CA ASP A 570 4.36 -21.28 18.60
C ASP A 570 4.85 -21.59 20.03
N ALA A 571 4.72 -20.64 20.95
CA ALA A 571 4.96 -20.86 22.38
C ALA A 571 3.97 -21.87 22.99
N GLU A 572 2.68 -21.78 22.68
CA GLU A 572 1.67 -22.72 23.18
C GLU A 572 1.81 -24.11 22.55
N VAL A 573 2.15 -24.22 21.26
CA VAL A 573 2.49 -25.49 20.60
C VAL A 573 3.68 -26.16 21.30
N ARG A 574 4.73 -25.40 21.63
CA ARG A 574 5.88 -25.91 22.42
C ARG A 574 5.44 -26.34 23.83
N ARG A 575 4.54 -25.61 24.48
CA ARG A 575 3.98 -25.93 25.82
C ARG A 575 3.17 -27.23 25.79
N LEU A 576 2.28 -27.38 24.80
CA LEU A 576 1.46 -28.58 24.58
C LEU A 576 2.33 -29.78 24.21
N ALA A 577 3.33 -29.62 23.33
CA ALA A 577 4.26 -30.70 22.98
C ALA A 577 5.15 -31.14 24.17
N ALA A 578 5.46 -30.24 25.11
CA ALA A 578 6.12 -30.59 26.37
C ALA A 578 5.18 -31.31 27.35
N MET A 579 3.89 -30.94 27.37
CA MET A 579 2.87 -31.61 28.16
C MET A 579 2.58 -33.03 27.63
N MET A 580 2.47 -33.21 26.31
CA MET A 580 2.30 -34.52 25.67
C MET A 580 3.41 -35.49 26.06
N ARG A 581 4.69 -35.09 25.97
CA ARG A 581 5.82 -35.93 26.38
C ARG A 581 5.75 -36.35 27.85
N ARG A 582 5.32 -35.47 28.75
CA ARG A 582 5.11 -35.84 30.17
C ARG A 582 3.99 -36.87 30.32
N MET A 583 2.86 -36.70 29.61
CA MET A 583 1.77 -37.68 29.62
C MET A 583 2.21 -39.03 29.02
N GLU A 584 3.04 -39.03 27.98
CA GLU A 584 3.63 -40.24 27.38
C GLU A 584 4.60 -40.94 28.36
N GLU A 585 5.47 -40.18 29.04
CA GLU A 585 6.35 -40.68 30.10
C GLU A 585 5.59 -41.23 31.32
N GLU A 586 4.43 -40.66 31.66
CA GLU A 586 3.56 -41.12 32.75
C GLU A 586 2.79 -42.38 32.34
N ALA A 587 2.21 -42.43 31.14
CA ALA A 587 1.58 -43.63 30.61
C ALA A 587 2.58 -44.80 30.48
N LEU A 588 3.83 -44.52 30.09
CA LEU A 588 4.89 -45.53 29.99
C LEU A 588 5.43 -45.97 31.37
N ARG A 589 5.29 -45.15 32.42
CA ARG A 589 5.51 -45.55 33.82
C ARG A 589 4.37 -46.44 34.32
N GLN A 590 3.12 -46.00 34.20
CA GLN A 590 1.93 -46.77 34.59
C GLN A 590 1.88 -48.14 33.90
N ARG A 591 2.27 -48.23 32.62
CA ARG A 591 2.36 -49.51 31.92
C ARG A 591 3.41 -50.45 32.52
N LYS A 592 4.60 -49.95 32.90
CA LYS A 592 5.63 -50.76 33.57
C LYS A 592 5.18 -51.24 34.95
N GLU A 593 4.46 -50.41 35.69
CA GLU A 593 3.86 -50.77 36.99
C GLU A 593 2.78 -51.85 36.81
N TYR A 594 1.92 -51.73 35.80
CA TYR A 594 0.93 -52.75 35.43
C TYR A 594 1.58 -54.08 35.00
N ASP A 595 2.63 -54.02 34.18
CA ASP A 595 3.40 -55.20 33.76
C ASP A 595 4.10 -55.86 34.97
N GLN A 596 4.57 -55.09 35.97
CA GLN A 596 5.09 -55.62 37.23
C GLN A 596 4.00 -56.35 38.04
N VAL A 597 2.82 -55.74 38.20
CA VAL A 597 1.68 -56.36 38.91
C VAL A 597 1.21 -57.65 38.21
N ILE A 598 1.29 -57.74 36.87
CA ILE A 598 1.08 -58.99 36.14
C ILE A 598 2.11 -60.06 36.53
N ASN A 599 3.40 -59.70 36.55
CA ASN A 599 4.45 -60.65 36.92
C ASN A 599 4.31 -61.14 38.36
N GLU A 600 3.96 -60.26 39.30
CA GLU A 600 3.66 -60.63 40.70
C GLU A 600 2.45 -61.56 40.79
N ARG A 601 1.35 -61.23 40.09
CA ARG A 601 0.15 -62.08 40.00
C ARG A 601 0.50 -63.48 39.49
N ASP A 602 1.33 -63.59 38.47
CA ASP A 602 1.63 -64.88 37.83
C ASP A 602 2.64 -65.72 38.63
N ILE A 603 3.57 -65.07 39.36
CA ILE A 603 4.40 -65.72 40.38
C ILE A 603 3.51 -66.25 41.52
N LEU A 604 2.61 -65.43 42.06
CA LEU A 604 1.69 -65.83 43.14
C LEU A 604 0.71 -66.93 42.69
N GLY A 605 0.18 -66.84 41.48
CA GLY A 605 -0.67 -67.89 40.89
C GLY A 605 0.07 -69.22 40.74
N THR A 606 1.33 -69.17 40.27
CA THR A 606 2.19 -70.36 40.17
C THR A 606 2.50 -70.96 41.56
N GLN A 607 2.70 -70.12 42.58
CA GLN A 607 2.87 -70.59 43.97
C GLN A 607 1.57 -71.21 44.52
N LEU A 608 0.42 -70.60 44.26
CA LEU A 608 -0.89 -71.09 44.70
C LEU A 608 -1.21 -72.48 44.10
N ILE A 609 -0.93 -72.67 42.80
CA ILE A 609 -1.10 -73.96 42.12
C ILE A 609 -0.23 -75.02 42.80
N ARG A 610 1.08 -74.77 42.97
CA ARG A 610 1.99 -75.71 43.66
C ARG A 610 1.54 -76.03 45.09
N ARG A 611 1.01 -75.06 45.83
CA ARG A 611 0.46 -75.26 47.18
C ARG A 611 -0.82 -76.11 47.17
N ASN A 612 -1.68 -75.96 46.16
CA ASN A 612 -2.85 -76.83 45.97
C ASN A 612 -2.43 -78.26 45.59
N ASP A 613 -1.40 -78.43 44.75
CA ASP A 613 -0.84 -79.75 44.41
C ASP A 613 -0.24 -80.44 45.64
N GLU A 614 0.54 -79.70 46.45
CA GLU A 614 1.06 -80.16 47.75
C GLU A 614 -0.09 -80.60 48.69
N LEU A 615 -1.17 -79.82 48.79
CA LEU A 615 -2.35 -80.15 49.59
C LEU A 615 -3.08 -81.40 49.08
N ALA A 616 -3.27 -81.54 47.77
CA ALA A 616 -3.90 -82.71 47.16
C ALA A 616 -3.10 -84.00 47.44
N LEU A 617 -1.77 -83.93 47.31
CA LEU A 617 -0.85 -85.02 47.67
C LEU A 617 -0.94 -85.37 49.17
N LEU A 618 -1.07 -84.36 50.04
CA LEU A 618 -1.26 -84.58 51.48
C LEU A 618 -2.63 -85.20 51.81
N TYR A 619 -3.71 -84.82 51.12
CA TYR A 619 -5.03 -85.42 51.32
C TYR A 619 -5.08 -86.89 50.88
N GLU A 620 -4.52 -87.25 49.72
CA GLU A 620 -4.44 -88.67 49.31
C GLU A 620 -3.51 -89.46 50.25
N LYS A 621 -2.40 -88.88 50.72
CA LYS A 621 -1.55 -89.51 51.74
C LYS A 621 -2.30 -89.76 53.06
N LEU A 622 -3.08 -88.78 53.53
CA LEU A 622 -3.92 -88.90 54.73
C LEU A 622 -4.97 -90.00 54.56
N LYS A 623 -5.65 -90.05 53.42
CA LYS A 623 -6.66 -91.04 53.05
C LYS A 623 -6.09 -92.46 52.97
N ILE A 624 -4.88 -92.63 52.42
CA ILE A 624 -4.14 -93.90 52.44
C ILE A 624 -3.77 -94.29 53.87
N GLN A 625 -3.30 -93.35 54.69
CA GLN A 625 -2.96 -93.60 56.10
C GLN A 625 -4.19 -93.98 56.93
N GLN A 626 -5.33 -93.30 56.74
CA GLN A 626 -6.61 -93.64 57.39
C GLN A 626 -7.11 -95.04 56.97
N SER A 627 -7.05 -95.38 55.68
CA SER A 627 -7.40 -96.73 55.19
C SER A 627 -6.48 -97.81 55.80
N THR A 628 -5.20 -97.50 55.96
CA THR A 628 -4.21 -98.40 56.58
C THR A 628 -4.45 -98.55 58.08
N LEU A 629 -4.76 -97.46 58.78
CA LEU A 629 -5.09 -97.45 60.20
C LEU A 629 -6.36 -98.27 60.46
N ALA A 630 -7.46 -98.03 59.73
CA ALA A 630 -8.71 -98.78 59.89
C ALA A 630 -8.53 -100.29 59.64
N LYS A 631 -7.70 -100.69 58.67
CA LYS A 631 -7.32 -102.10 58.46
C LYS A 631 -6.51 -102.66 59.63
N GLY A 632 -5.60 -101.86 60.20
CA GLY A 632 -4.84 -102.20 61.40
C GLY A 632 -5.72 -102.36 62.64
N GLU A 633 -6.64 -101.43 62.87
CA GLU A 633 -7.63 -101.46 63.97
C GLU A 633 -8.55 -102.68 63.86
N ALA A 634 -9.10 -102.98 62.69
CA ALA A 634 -9.89 -104.18 62.45
C ALA A 634 -9.09 -105.46 62.70
N SER A 635 -7.83 -105.51 62.23
CA SER A 635 -6.92 -106.65 62.45
C SER A 635 -6.57 -106.82 63.94
N TYR A 636 -6.39 -105.71 64.66
CA TYR A 636 -6.13 -105.70 66.11
C TYR A 636 -7.36 -106.14 66.90
N ALA A 637 -8.55 -105.65 66.54
CA ALA A 637 -9.81 -106.03 67.15
C ALA A 637 -10.08 -107.54 67.00
N GLN A 638 -9.84 -108.11 65.80
CA GLN A 638 -9.88 -109.55 65.59
C GLN A 638 -8.90 -110.29 66.50
N ARG A 639 -7.63 -109.87 66.55
CA ARG A 639 -6.61 -110.48 67.43
C ARG A 639 -6.95 -110.38 68.91
N MET A 640 -7.69 -109.35 69.33
CA MET A 640 -8.20 -109.20 70.70
C MET A 640 -9.39 -110.12 70.98
N VAL A 641 -10.22 -110.45 69.98
CA VAL A 641 -11.21 -111.53 70.08
C VAL A 641 -10.53 -112.89 70.18
N ASP A 642 -9.52 -113.16 69.34
CA ASP A 642 -8.74 -114.40 69.37
C ASP A 642 -8.04 -114.59 70.73
N LEU A 643 -7.43 -113.53 71.28
CA LEU A 643 -6.83 -113.54 72.62
C LEU A 643 -7.86 -113.78 73.74
N ARG A 644 -9.09 -113.27 73.62
CA ARG A 644 -10.18 -113.60 74.57
C ARG A 644 -10.58 -115.06 74.46
N ALA A 645 -10.73 -115.60 73.25
CA ALA A 645 -11.06 -117.00 73.02
C ALA A 645 -9.96 -117.95 73.52
N LEU A 646 -8.68 -117.60 73.33
CA LEU A 646 -7.55 -118.34 73.87
C LEU A 646 -7.46 -118.26 75.40
N ARG A 647 -7.77 -117.11 76.00
CA ARG A 647 -7.86 -116.98 77.47
C ARG A 647 -8.99 -117.82 78.06
N LEU A 648 -10.16 -117.86 77.41
CA LEU A 648 -11.26 -118.75 77.82
C LEU A 648 -10.82 -120.21 77.73
N LYS A 649 -10.30 -120.67 76.58
CA LYS A 649 -9.76 -122.03 76.42
C LYS A 649 -8.69 -122.38 77.47
N ALA A 650 -7.82 -121.45 77.83
CA ALA A 650 -6.82 -121.65 78.89
C ALA A 650 -7.46 -121.77 80.29
N GLN A 651 -8.54 -121.04 80.57
CA GLN A 651 -9.32 -121.18 81.81
C GLN A 651 -10.15 -122.47 81.83
N ASP A 652 -10.67 -122.90 80.69
CA ASP A 652 -11.39 -124.17 80.52
C ASP A 652 -10.43 -125.34 80.81
N LEU A 653 -9.29 -125.40 80.11
CA LEU A 653 -8.24 -126.39 80.34
C LEU A 653 -7.68 -126.36 81.78
N ALA A 654 -7.59 -125.19 82.41
CA ALA A 654 -7.20 -125.08 83.82
C ALA A 654 -8.27 -125.63 84.78
N ARG A 655 -9.56 -125.45 84.46
CA ARG A 655 -10.68 -126.06 85.20
C ARG A 655 -10.71 -127.58 85.00
N ASP A 656 -10.53 -128.07 83.78
CA ASP A 656 -10.45 -129.51 83.47
C ASP A 656 -9.27 -130.17 84.21
N LEU A 657 -8.10 -129.52 84.21
CA LEU A 657 -6.92 -129.98 84.94
C LEU A 657 -7.15 -130.00 86.46
N ALA A 658 -7.89 -129.03 87.01
CA ALA A 658 -8.29 -129.02 88.41
C ALA A 658 -9.31 -130.13 88.76
N LEU A 659 -10.28 -130.38 87.88
CA LEU A 659 -11.23 -131.50 88.02
C LEU A 659 -10.50 -132.85 87.99
N CYS A 660 -9.61 -133.07 87.01
CA CYS A 660 -8.79 -134.28 86.94
C CYS A 660 -7.89 -134.48 88.18
N LYS A 661 -7.35 -133.39 88.76
CA LYS A 661 -6.62 -133.46 90.05
C LYS A 661 -7.54 -133.86 91.20
N ASN A 662 -8.75 -133.32 91.28
CA ASN A 662 -9.71 -133.69 92.31
C ASN A 662 -10.17 -135.15 92.18
N SER A 663 -10.42 -135.64 90.96
CA SER A 663 -10.66 -137.07 90.70
C SER A 663 -9.45 -137.93 91.06
N SER A 664 -8.21 -137.45 90.84
CA SER A 664 -7.00 -138.15 91.29
C SER A 664 -6.87 -138.21 92.81
N ASN A 665 -7.46 -137.26 93.57
CA ASN A 665 -7.51 -137.35 95.03
C ASN A 665 -8.54 -138.41 95.47
N GLN A 666 -9.70 -138.49 94.81
CA GLN A 666 -10.69 -139.54 95.04
C GLN A 666 -10.13 -140.95 94.78
N VAL A 667 -9.19 -141.11 93.84
CA VAL A 667 -8.48 -142.40 93.64
C VAL A 667 -7.69 -142.82 94.88
N GLU A 668 -7.12 -141.90 95.67
CA GLU A 668 -6.45 -142.27 96.93
C GLU A 668 -7.44 -142.60 98.05
N GLU A 669 -8.64 -142.02 98.04
CA GLU A 669 -9.72 -142.39 98.97
C GLU A 669 -10.27 -143.78 98.62
N LEU A 670 -10.58 -144.04 97.35
CA LEU A 670 -10.98 -145.35 96.84
C LEU A 670 -9.90 -146.42 97.06
N LYS A 671 -8.60 -146.07 97.04
CA LYS A 671 -7.51 -146.98 97.45
C LYS A 671 -7.55 -147.30 98.94
N ARG A 672 -7.84 -146.34 99.83
CA ARG A 672 -8.00 -146.58 101.27
C ARG A 672 -9.22 -147.45 101.55
N GLU A 673 -10.35 -147.18 100.89
CA GLU A 673 -11.55 -148.02 100.96
C GLU A 673 -11.28 -149.43 100.44
N ALA A 674 -10.61 -149.58 99.28
CA ALA A 674 -10.23 -150.89 98.76
C ALA A 674 -9.27 -151.64 99.71
N LEU A 675 -8.38 -150.95 100.43
CA LEU A 675 -7.53 -151.56 101.46
C LEU A 675 -8.30 -151.90 102.74
N HIS A 676 -9.30 -151.12 103.13
CA HIS A 676 -10.23 -151.41 104.22
C HIS A 676 -11.08 -152.64 103.87
N MET A 677 -11.80 -152.62 102.76
CA MET A 677 -12.58 -153.77 102.25
C MET A 677 -11.71 -155.02 102.06
N ARG A 678 -10.41 -154.88 101.75
CA ARG A 678 -9.46 -156.00 101.65
C ARG A 678 -8.94 -156.49 103.01
N ARG A 679 -8.89 -155.64 104.04
CA ARG A 679 -8.71 -156.06 105.45
C ARG A 679 -9.95 -156.76 105.97
N ASP A 680 -11.13 -156.21 105.71
CA ASP A 680 -12.40 -156.74 106.18
C ASP A 680 -12.70 -158.08 105.50
N LEU A 681 -12.42 -158.21 104.21
CA LEU A 681 -12.43 -159.49 103.50
C LEU A 681 -11.38 -160.48 104.04
N LEU A 682 -10.26 -160.01 104.59
CA LEU A 682 -9.28 -160.88 105.24
C LEU A 682 -9.78 -161.33 106.63
N GLN A 683 -10.37 -160.43 107.41
CA GLN A 683 -11.01 -160.71 108.70
C GLN A 683 -12.17 -161.69 108.53
N GLU A 684 -13.09 -161.43 107.60
CA GLU A 684 -14.16 -162.36 107.24
C GLU A 684 -13.63 -163.66 106.66
N LYS A 685 -12.48 -163.70 105.96
CA LYS A 685 -11.85 -164.97 105.57
C LYS A 685 -11.25 -165.76 106.73
N THR A 686 -10.65 -165.09 107.72
CA THR A 686 -10.18 -165.77 108.95
C THR A 686 -11.35 -166.22 109.83
N LYS A 687 -12.42 -165.44 109.87
CA LYS A 687 -13.67 -165.75 110.58
C LYS A 687 -14.44 -166.87 109.89
N VAL A 688 -14.52 -166.89 108.56
CA VAL A 688 -15.01 -168.03 107.77
C VAL A 688 -14.15 -169.26 108.01
N LYS A 689 -12.81 -169.14 108.13
CA LYS A 689 -11.98 -170.29 108.52
C LYS A 689 -12.32 -170.85 109.90
N ALA A 690 -12.43 -169.99 110.92
CA ALA A 690 -12.84 -170.42 112.26
C ALA A 690 -14.25 -171.03 112.25
N LEU A 691 -15.20 -170.41 111.54
CA LEU A 691 -16.55 -170.94 111.36
C LEU A 691 -16.57 -172.24 110.53
N SER A 692 -15.62 -172.47 109.61
CA SER A 692 -15.46 -173.75 108.91
C SER A 692 -15.01 -174.86 109.86
N GLU A 693 -14.12 -174.54 110.80
CA GLU A 693 -13.65 -175.47 111.85
C GLU A 693 -14.78 -175.73 112.88
N GLU A 694 -15.66 -174.76 113.15
CA GLU A 694 -16.90 -174.96 113.92
C GLU A 694 -18.03 -175.67 113.12
N LEU A 695 -17.96 -175.72 111.79
CA LEU A 695 -18.99 -176.31 110.91
C LEU A 695 -18.87 -177.84 110.70
N GLU A 696 -17.81 -178.49 111.20
CA GLU A 696 -17.73 -179.97 111.18
C GLU A 696 -18.65 -180.65 112.22
N ASN A 697 -19.40 -179.90 113.04
CA ASN A 697 -20.57 -180.40 113.78
C ASN A 697 -21.84 -179.55 113.47
N PRO A 698 -23.03 -180.18 113.28
CA PRO A 698 -24.13 -179.51 112.59
C PRO A 698 -25.19 -178.86 113.49
N MET A 699 -25.64 -177.62 113.16
CA MET A 699 -27.08 -177.25 113.16
C MET A 699 -27.43 -175.91 112.45
N ASN A 700 -27.72 -176.01 111.15
CA ASN A 700 -28.94 -175.54 110.46
C ASN A 700 -29.42 -174.05 110.39
N VAL A 701 -29.73 -173.65 109.13
CA VAL A 701 -30.93 -172.90 108.62
C VAL A 701 -30.90 -171.37 108.35
N HIS A 702 -30.75 -171.07 107.04
CA HIS A 702 -31.33 -170.05 106.14
C HIS A 702 -31.94 -168.69 106.61
N ARG A 703 -31.67 -167.62 105.83
CA ARG A 703 -32.71 -166.75 105.18
C ARG A 703 -32.20 -165.77 104.08
N TRP A 704 -33.13 -165.19 103.30
CA TRP A 704 -32.93 -164.19 102.22
C TRP A 704 -33.72 -162.87 102.48
N ARG A 705 -33.40 -161.74 101.80
CA ARG A 705 -34.39 -160.66 101.48
C ARG A 705 -34.02 -159.73 100.28
N LYS A 706 -34.86 -158.71 99.99
CA LYS A 706 -34.99 -157.91 98.73
C LYS A 706 -34.72 -156.39 98.89
N LEU A 707 -34.68 -155.65 97.76
CA LEU A 707 -34.54 -154.18 97.61
C LEU A 707 -35.86 -153.45 97.20
N GLU A 708 -35.89 -152.10 97.28
CA GLU A 708 -36.95 -151.18 96.82
C GLU A 708 -36.37 -149.82 96.28
N GLY A 709 -37.14 -149.02 95.51
CA GLY A 709 -36.79 -147.64 95.07
C GLY A 709 -37.60 -147.11 93.85
N SER A 710 -37.96 -145.81 93.76
CA SER A 710 -38.84 -145.21 92.71
C SER A 710 -38.67 -143.67 92.51
N ASP A 711 -39.44 -143.07 91.57
CA ASP A 711 -39.17 -141.78 90.84
C ASP A 711 -40.07 -140.56 91.24
N PRO A 712 -39.68 -139.26 91.02
CA PRO A 712 -40.39 -138.05 91.50
C PRO A 712 -41.52 -137.45 90.61
N ALA A 713 -42.11 -136.30 91.04
CA ALA A 713 -43.46 -135.86 90.66
C ALA A 713 -43.62 -134.53 89.87
N MET A 714 -44.78 -134.42 89.20
CA MET A 714 -45.18 -133.46 88.15
C MET A 714 -45.11 -131.94 88.46
N PHE A 715 -45.16 -131.53 89.73
CA PHE A 715 -45.43 -130.12 90.10
C PHE A 715 -44.28 -129.14 89.74
N GLU A 716 -43.02 -129.57 89.86
CA GLU A 716 -41.86 -128.72 89.57
C GLU A 716 -41.80 -128.28 88.10
N MET A 717 -42.27 -129.14 87.18
CA MET A 717 -42.31 -128.85 85.75
C MET A 717 -43.22 -127.65 85.45
N ILE A 718 -44.36 -127.54 86.14
CA ILE A 718 -45.37 -126.49 85.91
C ILE A 718 -44.84 -125.11 86.33
N GLN A 719 -44.14 -125.02 87.47
CA GLN A 719 -43.51 -123.76 87.89
C GLN A 719 -42.44 -123.27 86.90
N LYS A 720 -41.73 -124.21 86.27
CA LYS A 720 -40.70 -123.94 85.25
C LYS A 720 -41.30 -123.39 83.95
N VAL A 721 -42.48 -123.86 83.55
CA VAL A 721 -43.23 -123.31 82.40
C VAL A 721 -43.66 -121.86 82.67
N GLN A 722 -44.27 -121.57 83.82
CA GLN A 722 -44.78 -120.23 84.15
C GLN A 722 -43.69 -119.15 84.35
N THR A 723 -42.46 -119.56 84.70
CA THR A 723 -41.30 -118.65 84.77
C THR A 723 -40.71 -118.38 83.38
N LEU A 724 -40.69 -119.38 82.49
CA LEU A 724 -40.29 -119.19 81.09
C LEU A 724 -41.29 -118.30 80.31
N GLN A 725 -42.60 -118.49 80.50
CA GLN A 725 -43.64 -117.67 79.85
C GLN A 725 -43.50 -116.17 80.18
N ARG A 726 -43.31 -115.81 81.46
CA ARG A 726 -43.08 -114.41 81.86
C ARG A 726 -41.80 -113.82 81.26
N ARG A 727 -40.74 -114.63 81.15
CA ARG A 727 -39.48 -114.22 80.52
C ARG A 727 -39.59 -114.04 79.00
N LEU A 728 -40.50 -114.76 78.36
CA LEU A 728 -40.80 -114.62 76.93
C LEU A 728 -41.56 -113.31 76.64
N ILE A 729 -42.58 -112.98 77.44
CA ILE A 729 -43.39 -111.75 77.28
C ILE A 729 -42.50 -110.50 77.37
N ALA A 730 -41.66 -110.40 78.41
CA ALA A 730 -40.72 -109.29 78.56
C ALA A 730 -39.70 -109.17 77.42
N LYS A 731 -39.40 -110.27 76.72
CA LYS A 731 -38.54 -110.26 75.53
C LYS A 731 -39.27 -109.92 74.23
N THR A 732 -40.57 -110.19 74.12
CA THR A 732 -41.38 -109.67 73.01
C THR A 732 -41.60 -108.16 73.13
N GLU A 733 -41.72 -107.62 74.34
CA GLU A 733 -41.82 -106.17 74.59
C GLU A 733 -40.54 -105.43 74.16
N GLU A 734 -39.36 -105.91 74.57
CA GLU A 734 -38.07 -105.32 74.16
C GLU A 734 -37.83 -105.37 72.64
N VAL A 735 -38.40 -106.35 71.92
CA VAL A 735 -38.34 -106.41 70.45
C VAL A 735 -39.22 -105.33 69.83
N VAL A 736 -40.43 -105.11 70.33
CA VAL A 736 -41.34 -104.06 69.82
C VAL A 736 -40.75 -102.66 70.03
N GLU A 737 -40.10 -102.39 71.17
CA GLU A 737 -39.38 -101.13 71.39
C GLU A 737 -38.22 -100.92 70.40
N ARG A 738 -37.48 -101.99 70.10
CA ARG A 738 -36.36 -101.96 69.13
C ARG A 738 -36.86 -101.71 67.71
N ASP A 739 -37.94 -102.36 67.30
CA ASP A 739 -38.53 -102.17 65.97
C ASP A 739 -39.11 -100.77 65.79
N LEU A 740 -39.72 -100.18 66.84
CA LEU A 740 -40.20 -98.80 66.79
C LEU A 740 -39.04 -97.80 66.59
N LEU A 741 -37.96 -97.93 67.37
CA LEU A 741 -36.74 -97.15 67.19
C LEU A 741 -36.13 -97.34 65.79
N LEU A 742 -36.18 -98.55 65.24
CA LEU A 742 -35.64 -98.85 63.91
C LEU A 742 -36.48 -98.20 62.80
N GLN A 743 -37.80 -98.16 62.93
CA GLN A 743 -38.69 -97.39 62.04
C GLN A 743 -38.43 -95.88 62.10
N GLU A 744 -38.20 -95.31 63.29
CA GLU A 744 -37.83 -93.89 63.43
C GLU A 744 -36.50 -93.57 62.73
N LYS A 745 -35.47 -94.42 62.91
CA LYS A 745 -34.19 -94.24 62.22
C LYS A 745 -34.29 -94.45 60.71
N GLN A 746 -35.19 -95.31 60.24
CA GLN A 746 -35.47 -95.47 58.81
C GLN A 746 -36.21 -94.26 58.22
N LYS A 747 -37.16 -93.64 58.92
CA LYS A 747 -37.79 -92.37 58.51
C LYS A 747 -36.75 -91.26 58.39
N LEU A 748 -35.96 -91.04 59.45
CA LEU A 748 -34.85 -90.07 59.43
C LEU A 748 -33.84 -90.34 58.30
N TYR A 749 -33.49 -91.60 58.04
CA TYR A 749 -32.61 -91.96 56.93
C TYR A 749 -33.22 -91.62 55.55
N VAL A 750 -34.52 -91.88 55.35
CA VAL A 750 -35.22 -91.53 54.10
C VAL A 750 -35.36 -90.02 53.95
N GLU A 751 -35.66 -89.28 55.01
CA GLU A 751 -35.73 -87.82 55.02
C GLU A 751 -34.37 -87.19 54.69
N ILE A 752 -33.28 -87.61 55.36
CA ILE A 752 -31.91 -87.16 55.07
C ILE A 752 -31.50 -87.53 53.64
N LYS A 753 -31.87 -88.72 53.16
CA LYS A 753 -31.60 -89.15 51.77
C LYS A 753 -32.40 -88.33 50.75
N ALA A 754 -33.63 -87.91 51.06
CA ALA A 754 -34.42 -87.01 50.23
C ALA A 754 -33.88 -85.56 50.24
N ILE A 755 -33.28 -85.12 51.35
CA ILE A 755 -32.57 -83.85 51.45
C ILE A 755 -31.27 -83.90 50.62
N LEU A 756 -30.46 -84.96 50.74
CA LEU A 756 -29.26 -85.16 49.90
C LEU A 756 -29.61 -85.22 48.40
N ALA A 757 -30.66 -85.95 48.03
CA ALA A 757 -31.12 -86.03 46.63
C ALA A 757 -31.70 -84.72 46.08
N ARG A 758 -31.94 -83.72 46.94
CA ARG A 758 -32.31 -82.35 46.57
C ARG A 758 -31.13 -81.37 46.57
N GLN A 759 -29.96 -81.77 47.07
CA GLN A 759 -28.75 -80.97 46.94
C GLN A 759 -28.10 -81.22 45.57
N PRO A 760 -27.66 -80.18 44.85
CA PRO A 760 -26.90 -80.36 43.62
C PRO A 760 -25.59 -81.10 43.92
N GLY A 761 -25.28 -82.13 43.13
CA GLY A 761 -24.00 -82.84 43.22
C GLY A 761 -22.80 -81.92 42.92
N PRO A 762 -21.57 -82.31 43.25
CA PRO A 762 -20.38 -81.46 43.06
C PRO A 762 -20.22 -81.00 41.61
N GLU A 763 -20.46 -81.88 40.63
CA GLU A 763 -20.46 -81.52 39.20
C GLU A 763 -21.48 -80.42 38.86
N VAL A 764 -22.65 -80.43 39.50
CA VAL A 764 -23.68 -79.39 39.30
C VAL A 764 -23.29 -78.10 40.03
N ALA A 765 -22.59 -78.17 41.15
CA ALA A 765 -22.04 -76.99 41.83
C ALA A 765 -20.91 -76.33 41.00
N GLU A 766 -20.03 -77.13 40.39
CA GLU A 766 -19.00 -76.65 39.46
C GLU A 766 -19.60 -76.11 38.16
N GLN A 767 -20.59 -76.79 37.57
CA GLN A 767 -21.35 -76.24 36.46
C GLN A 767 -22.03 -74.92 36.84
N LEU A 768 -22.54 -74.78 38.07
CA LEU A 768 -23.19 -73.56 38.52
C LEU A 768 -22.18 -72.41 38.78
N THR A 769 -20.94 -72.67 39.19
CA THR A 769 -19.89 -71.64 39.23
C THR A 769 -19.39 -71.27 37.82
N VAL A 770 -19.26 -72.24 36.90
CA VAL A 770 -18.97 -71.98 35.47
C VAL A 770 -20.09 -71.15 34.84
N TYR A 771 -21.37 -71.52 35.03
CA TYR A 771 -22.50 -70.74 34.54
C TYR A 771 -22.60 -69.36 35.21
N GLN A 772 -22.24 -69.21 36.50
CA GLN A 772 -22.12 -67.88 37.11
C GLN A 772 -20.99 -67.03 36.50
N ALA A 773 -19.86 -67.64 36.14
CA ALA A 773 -18.78 -66.95 35.42
C ALA A 773 -19.23 -66.54 34.01
N SER A 774 -19.78 -67.48 33.22
CA SER A 774 -20.33 -67.22 31.90
C SER A 774 -21.48 -66.21 31.94
N LEU A 775 -22.32 -66.20 32.98
CA LEU A 775 -23.42 -65.23 33.13
C LEU A 775 -22.91 -63.86 33.58
N LYS A 776 -21.86 -63.76 34.40
CA LYS A 776 -21.15 -62.49 34.66
C LYS A 776 -20.53 -61.94 33.38
N GLU A 777 -19.90 -62.79 32.57
CA GLU A 777 -19.29 -62.38 31.31
C GLU A 777 -20.34 -62.02 30.24
N LYS A 778 -21.43 -62.79 30.12
CA LYS A 778 -22.59 -62.43 29.27
C LYS A 778 -23.29 -61.17 29.79
N THR A 779 -23.31 -60.92 31.09
CA THR A 779 -23.79 -59.64 31.65
C THR A 779 -22.83 -58.48 31.32
N ARG A 780 -21.52 -58.71 31.27
CA ARG A 780 -20.54 -57.73 30.78
C ARG A 780 -20.71 -57.47 29.28
N GLN A 781 -20.91 -58.51 28.47
CA GLN A 781 -21.19 -58.40 27.04
C GLN A 781 -22.54 -57.71 26.78
N LEU A 782 -23.58 -57.98 27.58
CA LEU A 782 -24.86 -57.27 27.54
C LEU A 782 -24.75 -55.82 28.01
N LYS A 783 -23.86 -55.49 28.95
CA LYS A 783 -23.57 -54.09 29.32
C LYS A 783 -22.79 -53.36 28.24
N ALA A 784 -21.89 -54.03 27.53
CA ALA A 784 -21.21 -53.48 26.35
C ALA A 784 -22.23 -53.25 25.21
N MET A 785 -23.00 -54.28 24.83
CA MET A 785 -24.06 -54.17 23.82
C MET A 785 -25.17 -53.19 24.23
N ALA A 786 -25.45 -52.99 25.53
CA ALA A 786 -26.37 -51.94 25.99
C ALA A 786 -25.76 -50.54 25.93
N ALA A 787 -24.43 -50.40 26.07
CA ALA A 787 -23.74 -49.14 25.83
C ALA A 787 -23.66 -48.83 24.32
N GLU A 788 -23.38 -49.83 23.49
CA GLU A 788 -23.42 -49.75 22.02
C GLU A 788 -24.84 -49.49 21.51
N LEU A 789 -25.86 -50.11 22.11
CA LEU A 789 -27.27 -49.81 21.85
C LEU A 789 -27.60 -48.38 22.29
N ASN A 790 -27.21 -47.95 23.49
CA ASN A 790 -27.43 -46.57 23.94
C ASN A 790 -26.69 -45.54 23.07
N MET A 791 -25.50 -45.86 22.53
CA MET A 791 -24.84 -45.02 21.53
C MET A 791 -25.55 -45.05 20.19
N SER A 792 -26.00 -46.21 19.71
CA SER A 792 -26.78 -46.35 18.48
C SER A 792 -28.14 -45.65 18.60
N GLN A 793 -28.71 -45.62 19.81
CA GLN A 793 -29.99 -45.00 20.12
C GLN A 793 -29.84 -43.51 20.42
N ALA A 794 -28.66 -43.06 20.90
CA ALA A 794 -28.26 -41.66 20.89
C ALA A 794 -28.04 -41.17 19.44
N GLN A 795 -27.38 -41.95 18.58
CA GLN A 795 -27.25 -41.66 17.15
C GLN A 795 -28.61 -41.66 16.44
N VAL A 796 -29.51 -42.61 16.72
CA VAL A 796 -30.89 -42.59 16.20
C VAL A 796 -31.67 -41.40 16.75
N ASN A 797 -31.45 -40.98 18.00
CA ASN A 797 -32.04 -39.75 18.54
C ASN A 797 -31.43 -38.48 17.89
N GLU A 798 -30.15 -38.49 17.55
CA GLU A 798 -29.45 -37.41 16.85
C GLU A 798 -29.91 -37.34 15.38
N PHE A 799 -30.10 -38.48 14.71
CA PHE A 799 -30.75 -38.58 13.41
C PHE A 799 -32.23 -38.20 13.48
N ASN A 800 -32.97 -38.52 14.54
CA ASN A 800 -34.36 -38.09 14.74
C ASN A 800 -34.44 -36.58 15.01
N CYS A 801 -33.48 -36.01 15.75
CA CYS A 801 -33.32 -34.57 15.92
C CYS A 801 -32.93 -33.90 14.60
N GLY A 802 -32.03 -34.48 13.81
CA GLY A 802 -31.68 -34.02 12.47
C GLY A 802 -32.85 -34.12 11.49
N LEU A 803 -33.66 -35.18 11.57
CA LEU A 803 -34.91 -35.34 10.84
C LEU A 803 -35.96 -34.33 11.32
N ALA A 804 -36.02 -33.96 12.60
CA ALA A 804 -36.88 -32.90 13.09
C ALA A 804 -36.41 -31.51 12.65
N VAL A 805 -35.09 -31.25 12.69
CA VAL A 805 -34.42 -30.01 12.27
C VAL A 805 -34.38 -29.84 10.74
N THR A 806 -34.59 -30.90 9.97
CA THR A 806 -34.86 -30.83 8.52
C THR A 806 -36.35 -30.88 8.20
N ALA A 807 -37.17 -31.52 9.03
CA ALA A 807 -38.63 -31.48 8.92
C ALA A 807 -39.21 -30.10 9.25
N THR A 808 -38.61 -29.30 10.15
CA THR A 808 -39.03 -27.92 10.39
C THR A 808 -38.86 -27.03 9.15
N PRO A 809 -37.68 -26.87 8.52
CA PRO A 809 -37.56 -26.12 7.27
C PRO A 809 -38.31 -26.79 6.12
N LEU A 810 -38.51 -28.12 6.09
CA LEU A 810 -39.41 -28.75 5.11
C LEU A 810 -40.89 -28.41 5.36
N GLN A 811 -41.32 -28.30 6.61
CA GLN A 811 -42.65 -27.83 6.99
C GLN A 811 -42.82 -26.34 6.73
N ASP A 812 -41.78 -25.52 6.92
CA ASP A 812 -41.82 -24.08 6.66
C ASP A 812 -41.64 -23.75 5.17
N VAL A 813 -40.93 -24.58 4.39
CA VAL A 813 -40.97 -24.55 2.93
C VAL A 813 -42.33 -25.01 2.43
N LYS A 814 -42.95 -26.04 3.03
CA LYS A 814 -44.37 -26.38 2.76
C LYS A 814 -45.31 -25.25 3.17
N ARG A 815 -45.09 -24.57 4.30
CA ARG A 815 -45.90 -23.44 4.77
C ARG A 815 -45.78 -22.27 3.81
N LYS A 816 -44.55 -21.86 3.47
CA LYS A 816 -44.23 -20.85 2.46
C LYS A 816 -44.81 -21.24 1.10
N TYR A 817 -44.75 -22.50 0.69
CA TYR A 817 -45.36 -22.99 -0.55
C TYR A 817 -46.90 -22.97 -0.50
N TYR A 818 -47.56 -23.32 0.60
CA TYR A 818 -49.02 -23.23 0.76
C TYR A 818 -49.53 -21.81 1.03
N GLU A 819 -48.67 -20.92 1.50
CA GLU A 819 -48.90 -19.48 1.57
C GLU A 819 -48.66 -18.79 0.23
N GLN A 820 -47.63 -19.19 -0.52
CA GLN A 820 -47.36 -18.71 -1.87
C GLN A 820 -48.43 -19.24 -2.81
N LYS A 821 -48.81 -20.51 -2.72
CA LYS A 821 -49.98 -21.06 -3.43
C LYS A 821 -51.29 -20.36 -3.01
N ARG A 822 -51.45 -19.94 -1.76
CA ARG A 822 -52.60 -19.09 -1.35
C ARG A 822 -52.49 -17.66 -1.87
N ARG A 823 -51.30 -17.08 -1.99
CA ARG A 823 -51.08 -15.77 -2.63
C ARG A 823 -51.30 -15.85 -4.14
N ASP A 824 -50.83 -16.90 -4.80
CA ASP A 824 -51.03 -17.19 -6.23
C ASP A 824 -52.48 -17.55 -6.54
N GLN A 825 -53.17 -18.20 -5.59
CA GLN A 825 -54.61 -18.47 -5.68
C GLN A 825 -55.40 -17.19 -5.41
N MET A 826 -55.06 -16.38 -4.40
CA MET A 826 -55.61 -15.03 -4.22
C MET A 826 -55.28 -14.09 -5.39
N LEU A 827 -54.15 -14.27 -6.09
CA LEU A 827 -53.78 -13.52 -7.30
C LEU A 827 -54.42 -14.10 -8.58
N ARG A 828 -55.07 -15.26 -8.49
CA ARG A 828 -56.02 -15.76 -9.51
C ARG A 828 -57.41 -15.25 -9.17
N GLU A 829 -57.86 -15.40 -7.94
CA GLU A 829 -59.13 -14.86 -7.44
C GLU A 829 -59.20 -13.33 -7.64
N LEU A 830 -58.11 -12.56 -7.42
CA LEU A 830 -58.01 -11.12 -7.74
C LEU A 830 -57.87 -10.80 -9.23
N LYS A 831 -57.58 -11.79 -10.10
CA LYS A 831 -57.67 -11.65 -11.57
C LYS A 831 -59.04 -12.09 -12.09
N ASP A 832 -59.73 -12.93 -11.34
CA ASP A 832 -61.11 -13.34 -11.59
C ASP A 832 -62.10 -12.30 -10.99
N GLU A 833 -61.69 -11.46 -10.02
CA GLU A 833 -62.48 -10.32 -9.50
C GLU A 833 -62.52 -9.10 -10.44
N ASP A 834 -61.72 -9.06 -11.51
CA ASP A 834 -62.02 -8.24 -12.69
C ASP A 834 -63.27 -8.77 -13.47
N SER A 835 -63.86 -9.89 -13.04
CA SER A 835 -65.08 -10.49 -13.61
C SER A 835 -66.26 -10.64 -12.61
N ILE A 836 -66.94 -9.52 -12.37
CA ILE A 836 -68.42 -9.44 -12.33
C ILE A 836 -69.16 -10.40 -11.35
N THR A 837 -69.35 -9.90 -10.12
CA THR A 837 -70.56 -10.09 -9.27
C THR A 837 -71.12 -11.51 -9.01
N ARG A 838 -71.13 -11.94 -7.73
CA ARG A 838 -72.37 -12.12 -6.92
C ARG A 838 -72.13 -12.63 -5.49
N ALA A 839 -73.09 -12.33 -4.63
CA ALA A 839 -73.27 -12.85 -3.26
C ALA A 839 -74.47 -13.84 -3.24
N PRO A 840 -74.87 -14.46 -2.09
CA PRO A 840 -74.07 -15.13 -1.04
C PRO A 840 -74.67 -16.50 -0.55
N ALA A 841 -73.99 -17.11 0.44
CA ALA A 841 -74.54 -17.98 1.51
C ALA A 841 -74.94 -19.46 1.20
N TYR A 842 -75.24 -20.19 2.29
CA TYR A 842 -75.67 -21.62 2.39
C TYR A 842 -74.63 -22.70 2.00
N GLN A 843 -74.66 -23.96 2.51
CA GLN A 843 -75.05 -24.52 3.83
C GLN A 843 -74.57 -25.98 3.98
N GLN A 844 -74.50 -26.48 5.23
CA GLN A 844 -74.71 -27.86 5.73
C GLN A 844 -74.30 -29.17 4.98
N ALA A 845 -73.83 -30.13 5.79
CA ALA A 845 -73.86 -31.60 5.61
C ALA A 845 -72.97 -32.19 4.48
N GLN A 846 -72.62 -33.49 4.43
CA GLN A 846 -72.96 -34.70 5.23
C GLN A 846 -71.62 -35.37 5.67
N ALA A 847 -71.43 -36.09 6.78
CA ALA A 847 -72.26 -36.99 7.60
C ALA A 847 -72.42 -38.43 7.04
N HIS A 848 -71.88 -39.42 7.78
CA HIS A 848 -71.90 -40.88 7.52
C HIS A 848 -71.01 -41.36 6.34
N ALA A 849 -70.54 -42.63 6.28
CA ALA A 849 -70.89 -43.80 7.09
C ALA A 849 -69.72 -44.74 7.49
N ALA A 850 -69.83 -45.28 8.71
CA ALA A 850 -69.60 -46.66 9.16
C ALA A 850 -68.46 -47.58 8.61
N ALA A 851 -67.70 -48.14 9.58
CA ALA A 851 -67.32 -49.57 9.71
C ALA A 851 -66.39 -50.20 8.62
N VAL A 852 -65.65 -51.31 8.83
CA VAL A 852 -65.87 -52.55 9.60
C VAL A 852 -64.54 -53.07 10.24
N LYS A 853 -64.61 -54.11 11.10
CA LYS A 853 -63.50 -54.74 11.86
C LYS A 853 -62.80 -55.89 11.09
N ARG A 854 -61.71 -56.44 11.70
CA ARG A 854 -61.20 -57.85 11.62
C ARG A 854 -60.39 -58.22 10.35
N PHE A 855 -59.41 -59.17 10.35
CA PHE A 855 -58.69 -59.93 11.41
C PHE A 855 -57.47 -60.70 10.82
N THR A 856 -56.57 -61.24 11.67
CA THR A 856 -55.52 -62.29 11.37
C THR A 856 -54.39 -61.95 10.36
N GLY A 857 -53.19 -62.55 10.42
CA GLY A 857 -52.62 -63.47 11.44
C GLY A 857 -51.37 -64.26 10.96
N GLY A 858 -50.57 -64.79 11.90
CA GLY A 858 -49.35 -65.61 11.66
C GLY A 858 -48.06 -64.77 11.48
N GLY A 859 -46.85 -65.28 11.75
CA GLY A 859 -46.43 -66.57 12.32
C GLY A 859 -44.90 -66.59 12.60
N PHE A 860 -44.42 -67.43 13.53
CA PHE A 860 -43.00 -67.47 13.94
C PHE A 860 -42.11 -68.33 13.01
N ALA A 861 -40.83 -67.94 12.91
CA ALA A 861 -39.70 -68.83 12.67
C ALA A 861 -38.44 -68.25 13.36
N ILE A 862 -37.52 -69.12 13.81
CA ILE A 862 -36.30 -68.77 14.56
C ILE A 862 -35.13 -69.61 14.03
N ASN A 863 -34.04 -68.94 13.62
CA ASN A 863 -32.70 -69.48 13.31
C ASN A 863 -32.64 -70.51 12.13
N PRO A 864 -31.45 -70.96 11.64
CA PRO A 864 -30.08 -70.77 12.13
C PRO A 864 -29.62 -69.34 12.43
#